data_AF-A0A521W4M1-F1
#
_entry.id   AF-A0A521W4M1-F1
#
_cell.length_a   1.000
_cell.length_b   1.000
_cell.length_c   1.000
_cell.angle_alpha   90.00
_cell.angle_beta   90.00
_cell.angle_gamma   90.00
#
_symmetry.space_group_name_H-M   'P 1'
#
loop_
_entity.id
_entity.type
_entity.pdbx_description
1 polymer ?
#
loop_
_entity_poly.entity_id
_entity_poly.type
_entity_poly.pdbx_seq_one_letter_code
_entity_poly.pdbx_strand_id
1 'polypeptide(L)'
;LRETVIFADKLMQAGFTFATRAGISFGVNDMRIPSEKAKLIQDAEIEVKEIESQYTSGLVTVGERYNKVVDIWSRCGEQVGKEMMKQLGTEEAVDHQGKKVMQEAFNSIYMMADSGARGSAAQIRQLAGMRGLMAKPDGSIIETPITANFREGLNVLQYFISTHGARKGLADTALKTANSGYLTRRLVDVTQDLVVTEDDCGTTNGVSMKALVEGGEVVEALKERILGRVLAVEMPHPETQDVLYAAGSLLDEEAVDTIDNLGIDEVKVRTPLTCDTRWGVCAKCYGRDLGRGSLVNVGEAIGVMAAQSIGEPGTQLTMRTFHIGGAASRTAVQSHVEAKSSGTVGFTPTMRYVSSVKGDKVVISRSGELVITDDNHRERERHKVPYGALLAVSDGKAVKAGVMLASWDPHHRPIITEYPGTVKFEHVEEGVTVAKQIDDVTGLSTLVVIDPKRRGSAAVKGVRPSVKLINEAGEEVRIAGTDHAVNISFPVGAVIAVRDGQQVAVGEVLARIPQETSKTRDITGGLPRVAELFEARSPKDAGMLAEVTGTVSFGKDTKGKQRLVITDLDGAQHEYLIPKDKHVLVHDGQVVNKGEMIVDGPVDPHDQLRLLGVEALARYIIDEVQDVYRLQGVKINDKHIEVIVRQMLRRVQIEEPGDTPFITGEQVERAEVLEENEKAEKDGKKPGVYSYMLLGITKASLSTDSFISAASFQETTRVLTEAAIMGKKDELRGLKENVIVGRLIPAGTGLAYHNIRKAQAAEP
;
A
#
# COMPACT_ATOMS: atom_id res chain seq x y z
N LEU A 1 -14.74 20.13 26.88
CA LEU A 1 -13.65 21.01 26.38
C LEU A 1 -12.97 21.84 27.49
N ARG A 2 -13.67 22.69 28.27
CA ARG A 2 -13.01 23.53 29.30
C ARG A 2 -12.21 22.74 30.33
N GLU A 3 -12.77 21.65 30.84
CA GLU A 3 -12.08 20.78 31.82
C GLU A 3 -10.84 20.12 31.22
N THR A 4 -10.93 19.66 29.97
CA THR A 4 -9.80 19.11 29.20
C THR A 4 -8.65 20.12 29.08
N VAL A 5 -8.96 21.39 28.79
CA VAL A 5 -7.96 22.47 28.70
C VAL A 5 -7.28 22.71 30.06
N ILE A 6 -8.06 22.80 31.14
CA ILE A 6 -7.51 23.00 32.49
C ILE A 6 -6.66 21.78 32.90
N PHE A 7 -7.10 20.58 32.56
CA PHE A 7 -6.36 19.35 32.82
C PHE A 7 -5.01 19.34 32.10
N ALA A 8 -4.98 19.65 30.80
CA ALA A 8 -3.76 19.72 30.02
C ALA A 8 -2.77 20.78 30.54
N ASP A 9 -3.25 21.97 30.90
CA ASP A 9 -2.42 23.04 31.45
C ASP A 9 -1.83 22.67 32.82
N LYS A 10 -2.65 22.12 33.72
CA LYS A 10 -2.16 21.63 35.01
C LYS A 10 -1.18 20.47 34.86
N LEU A 11 -1.41 19.57 33.90
CA LEU A 11 -0.51 18.46 33.59
C LEU A 11 0.85 18.98 33.11
N MET A 12 0.87 20.01 32.27
CA MET A 12 2.11 20.67 31.83
C MET A 12 2.89 21.26 33.01
N GLN A 13 2.23 22.00 33.90
CA GLN A 13 2.87 22.62 35.07
C GLN A 13 3.41 21.57 36.06
N ALA A 14 2.62 20.53 36.33
CA ALA A 14 3.05 19.40 37.16
C ALA A 14 4.24 18.67 36.52
N GLY A 15 4.16 18.41 35.22
CA GLY A 15 5.21 17.78 34.42
C GLY A 15 6.53 18.52 34.52
N PHE A 16 6.57 19.84 34.31
CA PHE A 16 7.80 20.62 34.45
C PHE A 16 8.39 20.59 35.86
N THR A 17 7.54 20.62 36.89
CA THR A 17 7.97 20.58 38.29
C THR A 17 8.62 19.24 38.63
N PHE A 18 7.98 18.13 38.27
CA PHE A 18 8.51 16.78 38.54
C PHE A 18 9.68 16.42 37.65
N ALA A 19 9.70 16.83 36.38
CA ALA A 19 10.83 16.62 35.47
C ALA A 19 12.11 17.30 36.01
N THR A 20 11.99 18.52 36.54
CA THR A 20 13.13 19.23 37.16
C THR A 20 13.65 18.49 38.40
N ARG A 21 12.74 17.98 39.24
CA ARG A 21 13.11 17.23 40.46
C ARG A 21 13.69 15.85 40.17
N ALA A 22 13.25 15.21 39.09
CA ALA A 22 13.72 13.88 38.69
C ALA A 22 15.21 13.89 38.32
N GLY A 23 15.77 15.05 37.91
CA GLY A 23 17.20 15.19 37.66
C GLY A 23 17.73 14.27 36.56
N ILE A 24 16.86 13.87 35.62
CA ILE A 24 17.21 12.98 34.51
C ILE A 24 18.34 13.64 33.71
N SER A 25 19.45 12.93 33.57
CA SER A 25 20.66 13.41 32.91
C SER A 25 21.11 12.46 31.81
N PHE A 26 22.12 12.84 31.04
CA PHE A 26 22.64 12.02 29.95
C PHE A 26 24.17 11.97 30.05
N GLY A 27 24.69 10.84 30.50
CA GLY A 27 26.11 10.62 30.73
C GLY A 27 26.68 9.43 29.96
N VAL A 28 28.02 9.36 29.89
CA VAL A 28 28.75 8.25 29.24
C VAL A 28 28.49 6.89 29.90
N ASN A 29 28.22 6.89 31.22
CA ASN A 29 27.96 5.68 31.98
C ASN A 29 26.53 5.14 31.81
N ASP A 30 25.61 5.98 31.34
CA ASP A 30 24.23 5.57 31.04
C ASP A 30 24.19 4.71 29.78
N MET A 31 25.15 4.90 28.87
CA MET A 31 25.26 4.14 27.61
C MET A 31 25.87 2.75 27.81
N ARG A 32 25.24 1.86 28.59
CA ARG A 32 25.79 0.52 28.89
C ARG A 32 25.81 -0.38 27.64
N ILE A 33 27.00 -0.87 27.30
CA ILE A 33 27.22 -1.79 26.17
C ILE A 33 26.91 -3.21 26.63
N PRO A 34 26.13 -4.00 25.87
CA PRO A 34 25.79 -5.35 26.28
C PRO A 34 27.00 -6.29 26.20
N SER A 35 27.15 -7.14 27.21
CA SER A 35 28.28 -8.07 27.31
C SER A 35 28.26 -9.15 26.22
N GLU A 36 27.07 -9.57 25.77
CA GLU A 36 26.88 -10.56 24.71
C GLU A 36 27.21 -10.01 23.32
N LYS A 37 27.39 -8.70 23.16
CA LYS A 37 27.68 -8.05 21.88
C LYS A 37 28.82 -8.74 21.13
N ALA A 38 29.95 -8.97 21.80
CA ALA A 38 31.13 -9.55 21.18
C ALA A 38 30.85 -10.95 20.63
N LYS A 39 30.06 -11.75 21.36
CA LYS A 39 29.64 -13.08 20.94
C LYS A 39 28.71 -13.01 19.73
N LEU A 40 27.68 -12.15 19.76
CA LEU A 40 26.73 -11.99 18.65
C LEU A 40 27.41 -11.57 17.35
N ILE A 41 28.39 -10.66 17.44
CA ILE A 41 29.18 -10.23 16.28
C ILE A 41 30.03 -11.39 15.76
N GLN A 42 30.69 -12.14 16.65
CA GLN A 42 31.50 -13.29 16.25
C GLN A 42 30.66 -14.38 15.58
N ASP A 43 29.48 -14.68 16.11
CA ASP A 43 28.54 -15.66 15.53
C ASP A 43 28.11 -15.22 14.11
N ALA A 44 27.82 -13.94 13.93
CA ALA A 44 27.48 -13.37 12.62
C ALA A 44 28.67 -13.40 11.64
N GLU A 45 29.90 -13.11 12.09
CA GLU A 45 31.11 -13.20 11.27
C GLU A 45 31.39 -14.63 10.80
N ILE A 46 31.16 -15.62 11.66
CA ILE A 46 31.30 -17.05 11.31
C ILE A 46 30.29 -17.42 10.22
N GLU A 47 29.03 -17.00 10.38
CA GLU A 47 27.97 -17.28 9.42
C GLU A 47 28.24 -16.60 8.06
N VAL A 48 28.71 -15.35 8.06
CA VAL A 48 29.14 -14.65 6.84
C VAL A 48 30.28 -15.41 6.15
N LYS A 49 31.26 -15.89 6.91
CA LYS A 49 32.38 -16.68 6.37
C LYS A 49 31.92 -18.01 5.77
N GLU A 50 30.90 -18.64 6.35
CA GLU A 50 30.28 -19.83 5.77
C GLU A 50 29.61 -19.50 4.42
N ILE A 51 28.87 -18.40 4.33
CA ILE A 51 28.26 -17.93 3.08
C ILE A 51 29.33 -17.58 2.03
N GLU A 52 30.45 -16.99 2.43
CA GLU A 52 31.59 -16.74 1.54
C GLU A 52 32.22 -18.05 1.04
N SER A 53 32.30 -19.08 1.89
CA SER A 53 32.77 -20.40 1.48
C SER A 53 31.78 -21.09 0.53
N GLN A 54 30.48 -20.96 0.77
CA GLN A 54 29.43 -21.43 -0.14
C GLN A 54 29.50 -20.72 -1.49
N TYR A 55 29.77 -19.41 -1.49
CA TYR A 55 30.02 -18.66 -2.72
C TYR A 55 31.27 -19.19 -3.43
N THR A 56 32.40 -19.32 -2.73
CA THR A 56 33.66 -19.82 -3.34
C THR A 56 33.54 -21.24 -3.89
N SER A 57 32.71 -22.09 -3.28
CA SER A 57 32.40 -23.45 -3.77
C SER A 57 31.31 -23.48 -4.84
N GLY A 58 30.73 -22.33 -5.18
CA GLY A 58 29.74 -22.18 -6.25
C GLY A 58 28.31 -22.59 -5.90
N LEU A 59 28.01 -22.79 -4.62
CA LEU A 59 26.65 -23.12 -4.16
C LEU A 59 25.68 -21.93 -4.21
N VAL A 60 26.22 -20.70 -4.22
CA VAL A 60 25.46 -19.45 -4.11
C VAL A 60 26.00 -18.45 -5.12
N THR A 61 25.14 -17.63 -5.72
CA THR A 61 25.54 -16.56 -6.67
C THR A 61 25.99 -15.29 -5.94
N VAL A 62 26.66 -14.36 -6.64
CA VAL A 62 27.10 -13.06 -6.09
C VAL A 62 25.94 -12.27 -5.45
N GLY A 63 24.79 -12.21 -6.15
CA GLY A 63 23.63 -11.44 -5.69
C GLY A 63 23.01 -12.05 -4.43
N GLU A 64 22.87 -13.38 -4.39
CA GLU A 64 22.41 -14.10 -3.21
C GLU A 64 23.37 -13.96 -2.04
N ARG A 65 24.69 -14.04 -2.28
CA ARG A 65 25.72 -13.80 -1.27
C ARG A 65 25.53 -12.42 -0.64
N TYR A 66 25.44 -11.38 -1.47
CA TYR A 66 25.23 -10.01 -1.00
C TYR A 66 23.97 -9.87 -0.13
N ASN A 67 22.82 -10.40 -0.60
CA ASN A 67 21.56 -10.33 0.14
C ASN A 67 21.63 -11.08 1.48
N LYS A 68 22.19 -12.30 1.49
CA LYS A 68 22.36 -13.09 2.71
C LYS A 68 23.27 -12.39 3.71
N VAL A 69 24.40 -11.82 3.27
CA VAL A 69 25.32 -11.09 4.14
C VAL A 69 24.64 -9.86 4.76
N VAL A 70 23.91 -9.09 3.96
CA VAL A 70 23.12 -7.95 4.45
C VAL A 70 22.09 -8.40 5.49
N ASP A 71 21.36 -9.48 5.25
CA ASP A 71 20.34 -10.00 6.17
C ASP A 71 20.94 -10.50 7.49
N ILE A 72 22.08 -11.20 7.45
CA ILE A 72 22.83 -11.64 8.64
C ILE A 72 23.19 -10.44 9.51
N TRP A 73 23.77 -9.39 8.91
CA TRP A 73 24.16 -8.18 9.65
C TRP A 73 22.97 -7.38 10.15
N SER A 74 21.88 -7.30 9.39
CA SER A 74 20.61 -6.70 9.85
C SER A 74 20.07 -7.43 11.08
N ARG A 75 20.02 -8.77 11.04
CA ARG A 75 19.57 -9.61 12.16
C ARG A 75 20.48 -9.47 13.38
N CYS A 76 21.80 -9.49 13.19
CA CYS A 76 22.76 -9.24 14.25
C CYS A 76 22.53 -7.87 14.92
N GLY A 77 22.32 -6.83 14.11
CA GLY A 77 22.00 -5.49 14.62
C GLY A 77 20.72 -5.45 15.45
N GLU A 78 19.68 -6.20 15.06
CA GLU A 78 18.45 -6.29 15.83
C GLU A 78 18.64 -7.06 17.15
N GLN A 79 19.33 -8.19 17.12
CA GLN A 79 19.63 -9.00 18.31
C GLN A 79 20.47 -8.22 19.34
N VAL A 80 21.51 -7.51 18.87
CA VAL A 80 22.31 -6.62 19.73
C VAL A 80 21.44 -5.52 20.34
N GLY A 81 20.52 -4.94 19.56
CA GLY A 81 19.57 -3.94 20.05
C GLY A 81 18.62 -4.49 21.12
N LYS A 82 18.11 -5.71 20.93
CA LYS A 82 17.20 -6.37 21.88
C LYS A 82 17.89 -6.70 23.20
N GLU A 83 19.08 -7.28 23.17
CA GLU A 83 19.82 -7.60 24.39
C GLU A 83 20.28 -6.32 25.11
N MET A 84 20.68 -5.29 24.35
CA MET A 84 20.99 -3.97 24.91
C MET A 84 19.79 -3.39 25.66
N MET A 85 18.60 -3.36 25.06
CA MET A 85 17.40 -2.83 25.72
C MET A 85 17.03 -3.63 26.97
N LYS A 86 17.14 -4.96 26.91
CA LYS A 86 16.89 -5.84 28.06
C LYS A 86 17.85 -5.55 29.22
N GLN A 87 19.15 -5.37 28.96
CA GLN A 87 20.13 -5.04 30.00
C GLN A 87 20.02 -3.60 30.50
N LEU A 88 19.61 -2.67 29.65
CA LEU A 88 19.36 -1.28 30.05
C LEU A 88 18.09 -1.13 30.88
N GLY A 89 17.09 -1.98 30.66
CA GLY A 89 15.78 -1.92 31.32
C GLY A 89 15.67 -2.70 32.64
N THR A 90 16.67 -3.51 33.01
CA THR A 90 16.66 -4.26 34.27
C THR A 90 17.90 -4.00 35.11
N GLU A 91 17.74 -3.87 36.43
CA GLU A 91 18.83 -3.75 37.38
C GLU A 91 18.65 -4.68 38.59
N GLU A 92 19.76 -5.17 39.14
CA GLU A 92 19.73 -5.89 40.42
C GLU A 92 19.55 -4.89 41.56
N ALA A 93 18.47 -5.03 42.32
CA ALA A 93 18.23 -4.30 43.55
C ALA A 93 18.09 -5.25 44.74
N VAL A 94 18.30 -4.71 45.94
CA VAL A 94 18.12 -5.44 47.19
C VAL A 94 16.75 -5.09 47.73
N ASP A 95 15.89 -6.09 47.90
CA ASP A 95 14.58 -5.89 48.50
C ASP A 95 14.70 -5.57 50.01
N HIS A 96 13.57 -5.21 50.63
CA HIS A 96 13.52 -4.92 52.06
C HIS A 96 13.95 -6.12 52.94
N GLN A 97 13.96 -7.34 52.41
CA GLN A 97 14.36 -8.56 53.10
C GLN A 97 15.84 -8.93 52.86
N GLY A 98 16.60 -8.09 52.16
CA GLY A 98 18.02 -8.33 51.86
C GLY A 98 18.25 -9.29 50.70
N LYS A 99 17.20 -9.70 49.98
CA LYS A 99 17.30 -10.59 48.82
C LYS A 99 17.51 -9.77 47.55
N LYS A 100 18.40 -10.26 46.68
CA LYS A 100 18.58 -9.69 45.35
C LYS A 100 17.37 -10.01 44.48
N VAL A 101 16.71 -8.97 43.99
CA VAL A 101 15.59 -9.02 43.05
C VAL A 101 15.94 -8.20 41.82
N MET A 102 15.46 -8.63 40.66
CA MET A 102 15.57 -7.83 39.44
C MET A 102 14.41 -6.84 39.43
N GLN A 103 14.72 -5.55 39.37
CA GLN A 103 13.75 -4.48 39.20
C GLN A 103 13.95 -3.77 37.86
N GLU A 104 12.97 -2.98 37.46
CA GLU A 104 13.10 -2.10 36.31
C GLU A 104 14.16 -1.03 36.56
N ALA A 105 15.04 -0.82 35.60
CA ALA A 105 16.20 0.05 35.75
C ALA A 105 15.83 1.52 35.61
N PHE A 106 16.36 2.35 36.52
CA PHE A 106 16.27 3.81 36.45
C PHE A 106 17.37 4.44 35.58
N ASN A 107 17.79 3.76 34.51
CA ASN A 107 18.74 4.32 33.56
C ASN A 107 18.06 5.44 32.76
N SER A 108 18.66 6.64 32.76
CA SER A 108 18.08 7.82 32.09
C SER A 108 17.80 7.61 30.60
N ILE A 109 18.68 6.92 29.87
CA ILE A 109 18.51 6.66 28.43
C ILE A 109 17.36 5.70 28.19
N TYR A 110 17.25 4.66 29.03
CA TYR A 110 16.11 3.73 28.98
C TYR A 110 14.80 4.45 29.30
N MET A 111 14.75 5.21 30.40
CA MET A 111 13.58 5.99 30.80
C MET A 111 13.13 6.96 29.71
N MET A 112 14.04 7.62 28.99
CA MET A 112 13.71 8.54 27.89
C MET A 112 13.04 7.85 26.70
N ALA A 113 13.43 6.60 26.39
CA ALA A 113 12.83 5.82 25.30
C ALA A 113 11.55 5.10 25.71
N ASP A 114 11.53 4.50 26.90
CA ASP A 114 10.36 3.80 27.44
C ASP A 114 9.18 4.75 27.67
N SER A 115 9.45 5.94 28.24
CA SER A 115 8.43 6.99 28.40
C SER A 115 7.96 7.61 27.07
N GLY A 116 8.63 7.33 25.96
CA GLY A 116 8.37 7.97 24.67
C GLY A 116 8.71 9.46 24.61
N ALA A 117 9.38 10.02 25.63
CA ALA A 117 9.70 11.44 25.70
C ALA A 117 10.62 11.88 24.54
N ARG A 118 11.73 11.16 24.33
CA ARG A 118 12.61 11.33 23.17
C ARG A 118 13.61 10.18 23.12
N GLY A 119 13.68 9.50 21.98
CA GLY A 119 14.57 8.37 21.82
C GLY A 119 13.81 7.21 21.20
N SER A 120 14.50 6.40 20.40
CA SER A 120 13.98 5.12 19.95
C SER A 120 15.01 4.03 20.22
N ALA A 121 14.56 2.78 20.30
CA ALA A 121 15.46 1.64 20.42
C ALA A 121 16.55 1.65 19.33
N ALA A 122 16.22 2.10 18.11
CA ALA A 122 17.18 2.26 17.02
C ALA A 122 18.24 3.34 17.30
N GLN A 123 17.88 4.46 17.93
CA GLN A 123 18.82 5.52 18.31
C GLN A 123 19.71 5.06 19.48
N ILE A 124 19.13 4.40 20.50
CA ILE A 124 19.89 3.85 21.62
C ILE A 124 20.86 2.77 21.14
N ARG A 125 20.44 1.95 20.17
CA ARG A 125 21.30 0.93 19.55
C ARG A 125 22.56 1.55 18.96
N GLN A 126 22.47 2.71 18.30
CA GLN A 126 23.65 3.41 17.77
C GLN A 126 24.56 3.96 18.87
N LEU A 127 24.01 4.30 20.04
CA LEU A 127 24.77 4.84 21.18
C LEU A 127 25.56 3.73 21.90
N ALA A 128 24.91 2.61 22.22
CA ALA A 128 25.47 1.60 23.12
C ALA A 128 25.53 0.17 22.55
N GLY A 129 24.82 -0.12 21.46
CA GLY A 129 24.81 -1.43 20.81
C GLY A 129 25.82 -1.48 19.65
N MET A 130 25.34 -1.28 18.44
CA MET A 130 26.12 -1.12 17.22
C MET A 130 25.41 -0.19 16.24
N ARG A 131 26.15 0.53 15.40
CA ARG A 131 25.53 1.44 14.44
C ARG A 131 24.88 0.71 13.26
N GLY A 132 25.44 -0.42 12.84
CA GLY A 132 24.87 -1.32 11.83
C GLY A 132 25.20 -0.94 10.38
N LEU A 133 24.34 -1.34 9.45
CA LEU A 133 24.52 -1.19 8.01
C LEU A 133 24.13 0.21 7.54
N MET A 134 24.90 0.78 6.61
CA MET A 134 24.66 2.11 6.04
C MET A 134 24.24 2.03 4.57
N ALA A 135 23.49 3.02 4.09
CA ALA A 135 23.09 3.11 2.68
C ALA A 135 24.11 3.94 1.86
N LYS A 136 24.34 3.51 0.62
CA LYS A 136 25.07 4.28 -0.40
C LYS A 136 24.20 5.40 -0.98
N PRO A 137 24.80 6.38 -1.68
CA PRO A 137 24.04 7.43 -2.36
C PRO A 137 23.05 6.92 -3.42
N ASP A 138 23.30 5.75 -4.02
CA ASP A 138 22.38 5.10 -4.96
C ASP A 138 21.17 4.41 -4.27
N GLY A 139 21.20 4.26 -2.94
CA GLY A 139 20.18 3.58 -2.13
C GLY A 139 20.47 2.11 -1.84
N SER A 140 21.51 1.51 -2.43
CA SER A 140 21.95 0.16 -2.07
C SER A 140 22.62 0.15 -0.69
N ILE A 141 22.61 -1.00 -0.02
CA ILE A 141 23.21 -1.15 1.31
C ILE A 141 24.70 -1.48 1.17
N ILE A 142 25.53 -0.95 2.07
CA ILE A 142 26.95 -1.30 2.13
C ILE A 142 27.05 -2.60 2.95
N GLU A 143 27.61 -3.65 2.35
CA GLU A 143 27.73 -4.98 2.99
C GLU A 143 28.65 -4.99 4.22
N THR A 144 29.57 -4.01 4.33
CA THR A 144 30.44 -3.83 5.49
C THR A 144 29.72 -3.03 6.59
N PRO A 145 29.36 -3.65 7.72
CA PRO A 145 28.65 -2.96 8.81
C PRO A 145 29.60 -2.09 9.66
N ILE A 146 29.01 -1.17 10.41
CA ILE A 146 29.67 -0.48 11.51
C ILE A 146 29.31 -1.24 12.81
N THR A 147 30.19 -2.14 13.22
CA THR A 147 30.06 -2.93 14.47
C THR A 147 30.27 -2.10 15.74
N ALA A 148 30.97 -0.97 15.61
CA ALA A 148 31.16 -0.01 16.69
C ALA A 148 29.90 0.81 16.99
N ASN A 149 29.83 1.37 18.20
CA ASN A 149 28.81 2.34 18.61
C ASN A 149 29.43 3.71 18.96
N PHE A 150 28.61 4.71 19.27
CA PHE A 150 29.12 6.06 19.59
C PHE A 150 29.93 6.11 20.89
N ARG A 151 29.65 5.25 21.87
CA ARG A 151 30.44 5.16 23.11
C ARG A 151 31.85 4.61 22.86
N GLU A 152 31.98 3.61 22.00
CA GLU A 152 33.26 3.00 21.61
C GLU A 152 34.07 3.90 20.67
N GLY A 153 33.38 4.74 19.88
CA GLY A 153 33.98 5.58 18.87
C GLY A 153 34.06 4.90 17.50
N LEU A 154 34.19 5.71 16.45
CA LEU A 154 34.25 5.24 15.06
C LEU A 154 35.65 5.44 14.50
N ASN A 155 36.17 4.43 13.80
CA ASN A 155 37.40 4.61 13.03
C ASN A 155 37.17 5.45 11.76
N VAL A 156 38.25 5.88 11.10
CA VAL A 156 38.18 6.78 9.93
C VAL A 156 37.32 6.20 8.80
N LEU A 157 37.44 4.89 8.53
CA LEU A 157 36.69 4.23 7.47
C LEU A 157 35.19 4.14 7.81
N GLN A 158 34.84 3.72 9.03
CA GLN A 158 33.46 3.65 9.51
C GLN A 158 32.80 5.02 9.52
N TYR A 159 33.53 6.05 9.97
CA TYR A 159 33.05 7.43 9.92
C TYR A 159 32.81 7.88 8.48
N PHE A 160 33.76 7.65 7.57
CA PHE A 160 33.64 8.01 6.16
C PHE A 160 32.46 7.29 5.47
N ILE A 161 32.27 5.99 5.72
CA ILE A 161 31.13 5.23 5.23
C ILE A 161 29.81 5.86 5.70
N SER A 162 29.71 6.22 6.98
CA SER A 162 28.51 6.83 7.55
C SER A 162 28.17 8.21 6.96
N THR A 163 29.17 8.93 6.46
CA THR A 163 28.98 10.28 5.90
C THR A 163 28.21 10.29 4.58
N HIS A 164 28.27 9.20 3.80
CA HIS A 164 27.56 9.10 2.52
C HIS A 164 26.05 9.09 2.73
N GLY A 165 25.56 8.21 3.62
CA GLY A 165 24.16 8.16 4.00
C GLY A 165 23.71 9.48 4.61
N ALA A 166 24.46 10.00 5.59
CA ALA A 166 24.11 11.26 6.25
C ALA A 166 23.99 12.45 5.28
N ARG A 167 24.93 12.59 4.34
CA ARG A 167 24.88 13.65 3.31
C ARG A 167 23.70 13.47 2.38
N LYS A 168 23.40 12.24 1.94
CA LYS A 168 22.22 11.96 1.11
C LYS A 168 20.94 12.30 1.85
N GLY A 169 20.78 11.87 3.11
CA GLY A 169 19.61 12.19 3.92
C GLY A 169 19.39 13.70 4.08
N LEU A 170 20.47 14.46 4.31
CA LEU A 170 20.44 15.93 4.34
C LEU A 170 20.01 16.56 3.01
N ALA A 171 20.61 16.11 1.91
CA ALA A 171 20.30 16.62 0.58
C ALA A 171 18.85 16.29 0.17
N ASP A 172 18.41 15.06 0.41
CA ASP A 172 17.03 14.63 0.15
C ASP A 172 16.03 15.42 0.98
N THR A 173 16.33 15.67 2.26
CA THR A 173 15.48 16.51 3.12
C THR A 173 15.33 17.92 2.53
N ALA A 174 16.43 18.55 2.12
CA ALA A 174 16.41 19.89 1.53
C ALA A 174 15.66 19.94 0.19
N LEU A 175 15.84 18.94 -0.68
CA LEU A 175 15.24 18.92 -2.02
C LEU A 175 13.77 18.46 -2.02
N LYS A 176 13.45 17.40 -1.27
CA LYS A 176 12.12 16.76 -1.31
C LYS A 176 11.07 17.54 -0.52
N THR A 177 11.48 18.39 0.44
CA THR A 177 10.55 19.29 1.15
C THR A 177 9.80 20.21 0.17
N ALA A 178 10.47 20.69 -0.89
CA ALA A 178 9.83 21.50 -1.93
C ALA A 178 8.73 20.74 -2.68
N ASN A 179 8.95 19.44 -2.97
CA ASN A 179 7.96 18.61 -3.65
C ASN A 179 6.72 18.38 -2.78
N SER A 180 6.90 18.16 -1.47
CA SER A 180 5.79 18.03 -0.52
C SER A 180 4.99 19.33 -0.40
N GLY A 181 5.67 20.46 -0.20
CA GLY A 181 5.00 21.77 -0.14
C GLY A 181 4.25 22.11 -1.44
N TYR A 182 4.82 21.75 -2.59
CA TYR A 182 4.16 21.92 -3.88
C TYR A 182 2.94 21.01 -4.03
N LEU A 183 2.99 19.76 -3.56
CA LEU A 183 1.83 18.87 -3.51
C LEU A 183 0.73 19.45 -2.62
N THR A 184 1.06 19.91 -1.41
CA THR A 184 0.09 20.56 -0.50
C THR A 184 -0.60 21.74 -1.16
N ARG A 185 0.15 22.59 -1.87
CA ARG A 185 -0.42 23.70 -2.63
C ARG A 185 -1.43 23.21 -3.67
N ARG A 186 -1.09 22.21 -4.48
CA ARG A 186 -2.00 21.63 -5.50
C ARG A 186 -3.26 21.01 -4.88
N LEU A 187 -3.11 20.33 -3.74
CA LEU A 187 -4.24 19.76 -3.01
C LEU A 187 -5.19 20.87 -2.55
N VAL A 188 -4.68 21.96 -1.98
CA VAL A 188 -5.53 23.10 -1.58
C VAL A 188 -6.21 23.73 -2.81
N ASP A 189 -5.48 23.92 -3.91
CA ASP A 189 -6.03 24.54 -5.12
C ASP A 189 -7.20 23.74 -5.72
N VAL A 190 -7.20 22.41 -5.59
CA VAL A 190 -8.32 21.57 -6.08
C VAL A 190 -9.45 21.43 -5.06
N THR A 191 -9.18 21.49 -3.76
CA THR A 191 -10.21 21.22 -2.72
C THR A 191 -10.79 22.45 -2.05
N GLN A 192 -10.20 23.63 -2.22
CA GLN A 192 -10.61 24.86 -1.53
C GLN A 192 -12.11 25.19 -1.65
N ASP A 193 -12.77 24.81 -2.74
CA ASP A 193 -14.18 25.15 -2.96
C ASP A 193 -15.14 24.24 -2.17
N LEU A 194 -14.60 23.24 -1.47
CA LEU A 194 -15.38 22.24 -0.76
C LEU A 194 -15.61 22.66 0.71
N VAL A 195 -16.79 23.21 0.94
CA VAL A 195 -17.29 23.69 2.24
C VAL A 195 -18.51 22.87 2.63
N VAL A 196 -18.74 22.72 3.94
CA VAL A 196 -20.00 22.15 4.44
C VAL A 196 -21.11 23.18 4.25
N THR A 197 -22.08 22.92 3.37
CA THR A 197 -23.09 23.93 2.99
C THR A 197 -24.48 23.65 3.54
N GLU A 198 -24.78 22.41 3.89
CA GLU A 198 -26.07 21.96 4.42
C GLU A 198 -25.89 20.87 5.48
N ASP A 199 -26.93 20.56 6.26
CA ASP A 199 -26.83 19.54 7.30
C ASP A 199 -26.95 18.11 6.74
N ASP A 200 -27.89 17.89 5.82
CA ASP A 200 -28.18 16.56 5.28
C ASP A 200 -28.63 16.63 3.82
N CYS A 201 -27.92 15.95 2.91
CA CYS A 201 -28.32 15.82 1.51
C CYS A 201 -29.41 14.76 1.27
N GLY A 202 -29.85 14.02 2.29
CA GLY A 202 -30.88 12.99 2.18
C GLY A 202 -30.42 11.67 1.53
N THR A 203 -29.15 11.56 1.14
CA THR A 203 -28.65 10.34 0.48
C THR A 203 -28.69 9.12 1.40
N THR A 204 -29.21 8.01 0.88
CA THR A 204 -29.13 6.67 1.50
C THR A 204 -27.93 5.88 1.00
N ASN A 205 -27.18 6.45 0.04
CA ASN A 205 -25.96 5.84 -0.47
C ASN A 205 -24.84 5.97 0.56
N GLY A 206 -23.96 4.99 0.59
CA GLY A 206 -22.88 4.92 1.55
C GLY A 206 -21.93 3.78 1.19
N VAL A 207 -20.75 3.81 1.79
CA VAL A 207 -19.70 2.83 1.57
C VAL A 207 -19.70 1.84 2.71
N SER A 208 -19.63 0.56 2.38
CA SER A 208 -19.40 -0.52 3.34
C SER A 208 -17.96 -0.48 3.85
N MET A 209 -17.78 -0.15 5.12
CA MET A 209 -16.49 -0.15 5.81
C MET A 209 -16.28 -1.47 6.54
N LYS A 210 -15.05 -1.99 6.46
CA LYS A 210 -14.59 -3.22 7.12
C LYS A 210 -13.27 -2.94 7.83
N ALA A 211 -12.93 -3.76 8.83
CA ALA A 211 -11.57 -3.77 9.37
C ALA A 211 -10.57 -4.07 8.26
N LEU A 212 -9.42 -3.38 8.28
CA LEU A 212 -8.36 -3.59 7.31
C LEU A 212 -7.43 -4.66 7.83
N VAL A 213 -7.50 -5.85 7.22
CA VAL A 213 -6.73 -7.03 7.59
C VAL A 213 -5.69 -7.31 6.51
N GLU A 214 -4.42 -7.30 6.88
CA GLU A 214 -3.30 -7.63 5.98
C GLU A 214 -2.48 -8.76 6.60
N GLY A 215 -2.30 -9.88 5.89
CA GLY A 215 -1.51 -11.01 6.38
C GLY A 215 -1.95 -11.51 7.76
N GLY A 216 -3.26 -11.50 8.02
CA GLY A 216 -3.89 -11.87 9.28
C GLY A 216 -3.58 -10.95 10.48
N GLU A 217 -2.96 -9.78 10.29
CA GLU A 217 -2.99 -8.70 11.29
C GLU A 217 -4.12 -7.73 10.96
N VAL A 218 -4.88 -7.37 11.99
CA VAL A 218 -5.76 -6.22 11.93
C VAL A 218 -4.88 -4.97 11.97
N VAL A 219 -4.57 -4.42 10.81
CA VAL A 219 -3.77 -3.19 10.70
C VAL A 219 -4.57 -2.00 11.19
N GLU A 220 -5.87 -1.98 10.88
CA GLU A 220 -6.79 -0.97 11.37
C GLU A 220 -8.12 -1.61 11.73
N ALA A 221 -8.52 -1.47 12.99
CA ALA A 221 -9.76 -2.01 13.49
C ALA A 221 -10.96 -1.25 12.91
N LEU A 222 -12.09 -1.94 12.72
CA LEU A 222 -13.31 -1.33 12.20
C LEU A 222 -13.72 -0.11 13.03
N LYS A 223 -13.57 -0.20 14.36
CA LYS A 223 -13.87 0.88 15.28
C LYS A 223 -13.17 2.20 14.98
N GLU A 224 -11.90 2.16 14.61
CA GLU A 224 -11.12 3.35 14.30
C GLU A 224 -11.61 4.00 12.99
N ARG A 225 -12.01 3.17 12.02
CA ARG A 225 -12.46 3.62 10.68
C ARG A 225 -13.86 4.26 10.70
N ILE A 226 -14.76 3.74 11.52
CA ILE A 226 -16.16 4.20 11.59
C ILE A 226 -16.37 5.33 12.61
N LEU A 227 -15.43 5.56 13.53
CA LEU A 227 -15.54 6.60 14.54
C LEU A 227 -15.80 7.98 13.93
N GLY A 228 -16.86 8.63 14.40
CA GLY A 228 -17.27 9.94 13.94
C GLY A 228 -17.82 9.96 12.51
N ARG A 229 -18.23 8.82 11.96
CA ARG A 229 -19.02 8.73 10.71
C ARG A 229 -20.51 8.57 11.02
N VAL A 230 -21.34 8.76 10.01
CA VAL A 230 -22.80 8.65 10.11
C VAL A 230 -23.27 7.40 9.39
N LEU A 231 -24.20 6.65 9.99
CA LEU A 231 -24.80 5.46 9.35
C LEU A 231 -25.65 5.85 8.13
N ALA A 232 -25.47 5.12 7.03
CA ALA A 232 -26.27 5.31 5.82
C ALA A 232 -27.61 4.55 5.87
N VAL A 233 -27.62 3.39 6.54
CA VAL A 233 -28.78 2.51 6.70
C VAL A 233 -28.93 2.13 8.17
N GLU A 234 -30.13 1.68 8.55
CA GLU A 234 -30.39 1.18 9.89
C GLU A 234 -29.55 -0.07 10.16
N MET A 235 -29.02 -0.17 11.38
CA MET A 235 -28.20 -1.28 11.82
C MET A 235 -29.01 -2.20 12.73
N PRO A 236 -29.36 -3.43 12.28
CA PRO A 236 -30.02 -4.39 13.13
C PRO A 236 -29.04 -5.06 14.11
N HIS A 237 -29.52 -5.42 15.29
CA HIS A 237 -28.78 -6.22 16.26
C HIS A 237 -28.60 -7.65 15.71
N PRO A 238 -27.38 -8.25 15.78
CA PRO A 238 -27.11 -9.55 15.17
C PRO A 238 -28.00 -10.67 15.72
N GLU A 239 -28.23 -10.70 17.04
CA GLU A 239 -29.05 -11.74 17.70
C GLU A 239 -30.55 -11.46 17.71
N THR A 240 -30.99 -10.24 18.07
CA THR A 240 -32.42 -9.95 18.25
C THR A 240 -33.12 -9.44 16.99
N GLN A 241 -32.36 -9.02 15.96
CA GLN A 241 -32.86 -8.36 14.75
C GLN A 241 -33.59 -7.03 14.98
N ASP A 242 -33.62 -6.52 16.21
CA ASP A 242 -34.14 -5.17 16.51
C ASP A 242 -33.18 -4.09 16.00
N VAL A 243 -33.69 -2.90 15.69
CA VAL A 243 -32.86 -1.77 15.25
C VAL A 243 -31.98 -1.30 16.41
N LEU A 244 -30.66 -1.51 16.30
CA LEU A 244 -29.67 -1.05 17.26
C LEU A 244 -29.42 0.47 17.11
N TYR A 245 -29.18 0.91 15.87
CA TYR A 245 -29.00 2.32 15.53
C TYR A 245 -29.80 2.68 14.27
N ALA A 246 -30.54 3.77 14.33
CA ALA A 246 -31.28 4.30 13.19
C ALA A 246 -30.35 4.88 12.11
N ALA A 247 -30.81 4.91 10.87
CA ALA A 247 -30.12 5.57 9.77
C ALA A 247 -29.91 7.05 10.08
N GLY A 248 -28.73 7.59 9.75
CA GLY A 248 -28.38 8.98 10.04
C GLY A 248 -27.83 9.22 11.46
N SER A 249 -27.69 8.17 12.28
CA SER A 249 -27.02 8.26 13.59
C SER A 249 -25.51 8.51 13.44
N LEU A 250 -24.97 9.44 14.23
CA LEU A 250 -23.53 9.67 14.34
C LEU A 250 -22.92 8.61 15.27
N LEU A 251 -21.86 7.95 14.81
CA LEU A 251 -21.13 6.94 15.57
C LEU A 251 -20.11 7.63 16.49
N ASP A 252 -20.38 7.63 17.79
CA ASP A 252 -19.47 8.08 18.84
C ASP A 252 -18.68 6.91 19.45
N GLU A 253 -17.84 7.21 20.44
CA GLU A 253 -16.98 6.22 21.10
C GLU A 253 -17.78 5.06 21.72
N GLU A 254 -18.92 5.36 22.37
CA GLU A 254 -19.78 4.34 23.00
C GLU A 254 -20.48 3.46 21.95
N ALA A 255 -20.99 4.08 20.88
CA ALA A 255 -21.64 3.35 19.80
C ALA A 255 -20.67 2.40 19.12
N VAL A 256 -19.46 2.86 18.87
CA VAL A 256 -18.41 2.09 18.23
C VAL A 256 -17.93 0.93 19.11
N ASP A 257 -17.74 1.14 20.41
CA ASP A 257 -17.40 0.05 21.34
C ASP A 257 -18.53 -0.99 21.43
N THR A 258 -19.78 -0.55 21.36
CA THR A 258 -20.94 -1.47 21.30
C THR A 258 -20.93 -2.31 20.03
N ILE A 259 -20.65 -1.71 18.88
CA ILE A 259 -20.54 -2.40 17.58
C ILE A 259 -19.40 -3.43 17.61
N ASP A 260 -18.25 -3.07 18.19
CA ASP A 260 -17.08 -3.95 18.35
C ASP A 260 -17.41 -5.14 19.26
N ASN A 261 -18.06 -4.89 20.41
CA ASN A 261 -18.46 -5.93 21.37
C ASN A 261 -19.51 -6.91 20.79
N LEU A 262 -20.39 -6.44 19.91
CA LEU A 262 -21.37 -7.27 19.22
C LEU A 262 -20.75 -8.10 18.08
N GLY A 263 -19.50 -7.84 17.71
CA GLY A 263 -18.79 -8.57 16.64
C GLY A 263 -19.37 -8.29 15.25
N ILE A 264 -19.75 -7.04 14.98
CA ILE A 264 -20.23 -6.63 13.66
C ILE A 264 -19.03 -6.34 12.76
N ASP A 265 -18.89 -7.06 11.65
CA ASP A 265 -17.70 -6.98 10.78
C ASP A 265 -17.80 -5.92 9.67
N GLU A 266 -19.01 -5.46 9.34
CA GLU A 266 -19.27 -4.54 8.24
C GLU A 266 -20.31 -3.48 8.63
N VAL A 267 -19.99 -2.22 8.35
CA VAL A 267 -20.88 -1.09 8.62
C VAL A 267 -20.97 -0.18 7.41
N LYS A 268 -22.19 0.07 6.93
CA LYS A 268 -22.43 0.98 5.80
C LYS A 268 -22.57 2.43 6.29
N VAL A 269 -21.57 3.24 6.00
CA VAL A 269 -21.47 4.64 6.45
C VAL A 269 -21.58 5.62 5.30
N ARG A 270 -22.06 6.82 5.58
CA ARG A 270 -22.04 7.93 4.63
C ARG A 270 -20.62 8.45 4.44
N THR A 271 -20.34 8.92 3.24
CA THR A 271 -19.02 9.45 2.86
C THR A 271 -19.16 10.74 2.07
N PRO A 272 -18.14 11.62 2.06
CA PRO A 272 -18.11 12.77 1.17
C PRO A 272 -18.25 12.36 -0.30
N LEU A 273 -17.74 11.20 -0.71
CA LEU A 273 -17.84 10.70 -2.09
C LEU A 273 -19.28 10.49 -2.56
N THR A 274 -20.10 9.90 -1.70
CA THR A 274 -21.51 9.55 -1.97
C THR A 274 -22.48 10.72 -1.71
N CYS A 275 -21.96 11.88 -1.29
CA CYS A 275 -22.78 13.05 -0.98
C CYS A 275 -23.46 13.63 -2.23
N ASP A 276 -24.77 13.85 -2.14
CA ASP A 276 -25.60 14.40 -3.23
C ASP A 276 -25.67 15.92 -3.25
N THR A 277 -25.12 16.62 -2.25
CA THR A 277 -24.95 18.08 -2.29
C THR A 277 -24.21 18.50 -3.57
N ARG A 278 -24.80 19.42 -4.34
CA ARG A 278 -24.28 19.90 -5.63
C ARG A 278 -23.00 20.71 -5.45
N TRP A 279 -23.11 21.78 -4.65
CA TRP A 279 -22.03 22.74 -4.39
C TRP A 279 -21.61 22.65 -2.93
N GLY A 280 -20.63 21.79 -2.66
CA GLY A 280 -20.14 21.48 -1.31
C GLY A 280 -20.48 20.06 -0.87
N VAL A 281 -20.58 19.87 0.45
CA VAL A 281 -20.87 18.59 1.11
C VAL A 281 -21.81 18.84 2.30
N CYS A 282 -22.68 17.89 2.62
CA CYS A 282 -23.52 17.98 3.81
C CYS A 282 -22.78 17.52 5.08
N ALA A 283 -23.18 18.05 6.23
CA ALA A 283 -22.55 17.73 7.52
C ALA A 283 -22.59 16.24 7.84
N LYS A 284 -23.71 15.55 7.57
CA LYS A 284 -23.83 14.10 7.82
C LYS A 284 -22.94 13.23 6.94
N CYS A 285 -22.64 13.63 5.70
CA CYS A 285 -21.74 12.85 4.83
C CYS A 285 -20.27 12.95 5.26
N TYR A 286 -19.87 14.04 5.93
CA TYR A 286 -18.52 14.19 6.50
C TYR A 286 -18.43 13.65 7.94
N GLY A 287 -19.52 13.81 8.70
CA GLY A 287 -19.64 13.38 10.08
C GLY A 287 -18.97 14.33 11.07
N ARG A 288 -18.19 13.77 11.99
CA ARG A 288 -17.52 14.50 13.08
C ARG A 288 -16.32 15.29 12.59
N ASP A 289 -16.22 16.52 13.06
CA ASP A 289 -15.00 17.33 13.03
C ASP A 289 -13.98 16.77 14.03
N LEU A 290 -12.85 16.28 13.52
CA LEU A 290 -11.80 15.65 14.34
C LEU A 290 -11.04 16.66 15.22
N GLY A 291 -11.10 17.95 14.91
CA GLY A 291 -10.45 19.00 15.70
C GLY A 291 -11.29 19.44 16.91
N ARG A 292 -12.61 19.55 16.74
CA ARG A 292 -13.53 19.99 17.81
C ARG A 292 -14.27 18.86 18.53
N GLY A 293 -14.37 17.70 17.90
CA GLY A 293 -15.02 16.53 18.46
C GLY A 293 -16.55 16.57 18.42
N SER A 294 -17.18 17.50 17.70
CA SER A 294 -18.63 17.55 17.45
C SER A 294 -18.94 17.18 16.00
N LEU A 295 -20.22 17.04 15.65
CA LEU A 295 -20.64 17.05 14.24
C LEU A 295 -20.07 18.32 13.57
N VAL A 296 -19.62 18.18 12.32
CA VAL A 296 -19.04 19.31 11.58
C VAL A 296 -20.06 20.42 11.41
N ASN A 297 -19.63 21.67 11.61
CA ASN A 297 -20.50 22.82 11.49
C ASN A 297 -20.71 23.18 10.01
N VAL A 298 -21.91 23.66 9.68
CA VAL A 298 -22.17 24.31 8.40
C VAL A 298 -21.26 25.55 8.30
N GLY A 299 -20.56 25.65 7.17
CA GLY A 299 -19.53 26.65 6.91
C GLY A 299 -18.09 26.16 7.08
N GLU A 300 -17.85 24.98 7.62
CA GLU A 300 -16.47 24.49 7.77
C GLU A 300 -15.82 24.17 6.41
N ALA A 301 -14.61 24.67 6.18
CA ALA A 301 -13.86 24.49 4.93
C ALA A 301 -13.12 23.15 4.91
N ILE A 302 -13.87 22.05 4.88
CA ILE A 302 -13.34 20.69 4.98
C ILE A 302 -12.36 20.34 3.84
N GLY A 303 -12.47 20.98 2.68
CA GLY A 303 -11.54 20.81 1.57
C GLY A 303 -10.11 21.25 1.90
N VAL A 304 -9.97 22.45 2.49
CA VAL A 304 -8.67 22.97 2.95
C VAL A 304 -8.13 22.12 4.10
N MET A 305 -9.00 21.72 5.04
CA MET A 305 -8.61 20.83 6.15
C MET A 305 -8.06 19.51 5.63
N ALA A 306 -8.75 18.86 4.68
CA ALA A 306 -8.30 17.61 4.08
C ALA A 306 -6.93 17.74 3.38
N ALA A 307 -6.72 18.81 2.62
CA ALA A 307 -5.44 19.06 1.96
C ALA A 307 -4.30 19.27 2.97
N GLN A 308 -4.55 20.00 4.07
CA GLN A 308 -3.57 20.22 5.13
C GLN A 308 -3.26 18.95 5.92
N SER A 309 -4.28 18.16 6.26
CA SER A 309 -4.14 16.88 6.97
C SER A 309 -3.32 15.84 6.20
N ILE A 310 -3.18 15.98 4.88
CA ILE A 310 -2.32 15.14 4.03
C ILE A 310 -0.95 15.80 3.82
N GLY A 311 -0.95 17.10 3.51
CA GLY A 311 0.25 17.83 3.11
C GLY A 311 1.23 18.18 4.23
N GLU A 312 0.73 18.55 5.42
CA GLU A 312 1.59 18.88 6.57
C GLU A 312 2.35 17.64 7.06
N PRO A 313 1.71 16.48 7.29
CA PRO A 313 2.43 15.28 7.69
C PRO A 313 3.39 14.80 6.60
N GLY A 314 3.04 14.91 5.32
CA GLY A 314 3.95 14.57 4.21
C GLY A 314 5.25 15.39 4.24
N THR A 315 5.13 16.68 4.58
CA THR A 315 6.28 17.58 4.69
C THR A 315 7.10 17.26 5.95
N GLN A 316 6.42 17.01 7.06
CA GLN A 316 7.06 16.63 8.32
C GLN A 316 7.84 15.30 8.19
N LEU A 317 7.25 14.30 7.55
CA LEU A 317 7.89 13.00 7.31
C LEU A 317 9.14 13.14 6.44
N THR A 318 9.07 13.98 5.40
CA THR A 318 10.23 14.28 4.55
C THR A 318 11.37 14.95 5.34
N MET A 319 11.04 15.78 6.33
CA MET A 319 12.04 16.39 7.23
C MET A 319 12.58 15.42 8.28
N ARG A 320 11.78 14.47 8.76
CA ARG A 320 12.19 13.49 9.78
C ARG A 320 13.16 12.43 9.25
N THR A 321 13.21 12.19 7.93
CA THR A 321 14.18 11.26 7.31
C THR A 321 15.64 11.61 7.64
N PHE A 322 15.94 12.86 8.01
CA PHE A 322 17.25 13.29 8.50
C PHE A 322 17.82 12.39 9.62
N HIS A 323 16.98 11.91 10.54
CA HIS A 323 17.43 11.09 11.67
C HIS A 323 17.72 9.63 11.32
N ILE A 324 17.24 9.16 10.17
CA ILE A 324 17.37 7.76 9.72
C ILE A 324 18.41 7.64 8.60
N GLY A 325 18.65 8.72 7.82
CA GLY A 325 19.41 8.71 6.56
C GLY A 325 20.84 8.14 6.57
N GLY A 326 21.42 7.83 7.73
CA GLY A 326 22.67 7.07 7.83
C GLY A 326 22.48 5.56 7.99
N ALA A 327 21.54 5.13 8.82
CA ALA A 327 21.38 3.74 9.23
C ALA A 327 20.26 3.05 8.45
N ALA A 328 20.63 2.04 7.67
CA ALA A 328 19.67 1.19 6.98
C ALA A 328 19.05 0.25 8.01
N SER A 329 17.75 0.42 8.26
CA SER A 329 16.93 -0.59 8.96
C SER A 329 16.03 -1.23 7.92
N ARG A 330 16.37 -2.45 7.52
CA ARG A 330 15.50 -3.29 6.70
C ARG A 330 14.57 -4.03 7.65
N THR A 331 13.26 -3.92 7.48
CA THR A 331 12.34 -4.88 8.08
C THR A 331 12.61 -6.23 7.41
N ALA A 332 12.90 -7.27 8.19
CA ALA A 332 13.13 -8.61 7.66
C ALA A 332 11.95 -8.99 6.75
N VAL A 333 12.23 -9.42 5.52
CA VAL A 333 11.17 -9.86 4.61
C VAL A 333 10.59 -11.15 5.19
N GLN A 334 9.28 -11.18 5.41
CA GLN A 334 8.61 -12.36 5.94
C GLN A 334 8.84 -13.55 5.01
N SER A 335 9.42 -14.61 5.56
CA SER A 335 9.68 -15.89 4.90
C SER A 335 8.71 -16.99 5.35
N HIS A 336 7.79 -16.67 6.25
CA HIS A 336 6.84 -17.61 6.81
C HIS A 336 5.61 -16.90 7.39
N VAL A 337 4.52 -17.64 7.54
CA VAL A 337 3.30 -17.25 8.27
C VAL A 337 3.18 -18.13 9.51
N GLU A 338 2.85 -17.52 10.65
CA GLU A 338 2.51 -18.21 11.90
C GLU A 338 1.09 -17.84 12.33
N ALA A 339 0.39 -18.78 12.97
CA ALA A 339 -0.93 -18.55 13.54
C ALA A 339 -0.85 -17.59 14.73
N LYS A 340 -1.70 -16.56 14.79
CA LYS A 340 -1.72 -15.61 15.92
C LYS A 340 -2.76 -15.98 16.97
N SER A 341 -3.75 -16.75 16.56
CA SER A 341 -4.90 -17.18 17.33
C SER A 341 -4.98 -18.70 17.31
N SER A 342 -5.60 -19.24 18.35
CA SER A 342 -5.99 -20.64 18.34
C SER A 342 -7.29 -20.81 17.57
N GLY A 343 -7.40 -21.89 16.80
CA GLY A 343 -8.58 -22.17 15.98
C GLY A 343 -8.34 -23.35 15.04
N THR A 344 -9.25 -23.56 14.11
CA THR A 344 -9.15 -24.59 13.07
C THR A 344 -8.71 -23.96 11.76
N VAL A 345 -7.69 -24.54 11.12
CA VAL A 345 -7.23 -24.08 9.81
C VAL A 345 -8.22 -24.55 8.74
N GLY A 346 -8.69 -23.62 7.92
CA GLY A 346 -9.49 -23.86 6.71
C GLY A 346 -8.77 -23.34 5.47
N PHE A 347 -8.74 -24.13 4.40
CA PHE A 347 -8.24 -23.69 3.10
C PHE A 347 -9.38 -23.12 2.25
N THR A 348 -9.16 -21.99 1.58
CA THR A 348 -10.17 -21.48 0.65
C THR A 348 -10.33 -22.42 -0.56
N PRO A 349 -11.47 -22.40 -1.26
CA PRO A 349 -11.66 -23.23 -2.47
C PRO A 349 -10.63 -22.97 -3.57
N THR A 350 -10.00 -21.80 -3.57
CA THR A 350 -8.94 -21.41 -4.51
C THR A 350 -7.58 -22.00 -4.15
N MET A 351 -7.41 -22.54 -2.94
CA MET A 351 -6.16 -23.10 -2.44
C MET A 351 -5.89 -24.47 -3.05
N ARG A 352 -4.87 -24.55 -3.90
CA ARG A 352 -4.41 -25.79 -4.54
C ARG A 352 -2.98 -26.07 -4.11
N TYR A 353 -2.68 -27.31 -3.74
CA TYR A 353 -1.34 -27.74 -3.37
C TYR A 353 -1.05 -29.14 -3.92
N VAL A 354 0.23 -29.43 -4.13
CA VAL A 354 0.74 -30.76 -4.50
C VAL A 354 1.65 -31.27 -3.41
N SER A 355 1.71 -32.60 -3.23
CA SER A 355 2.64 -33.21 -2.28
C SER A 355 3.91 -33.62 -3.00
N SER A 356 5.05 -33.07 -2.57
CA SER A 356 6.37 -33.48 -3.03
C SER A 356 6.67 -34.92 -2.60
N VAL A 357 7.62 -35.57 -3.26
CA VAL A 357 8.14 -36.90 -2.89
C VAL A 357 8.67 -36.92 -1.45
N LYS A 358 9.13 -35.78 -0.95
CA LYS A 358 9.60 -35.61 0.44
C LYS A 358 8.47 -35.49 1.47
N GLY A 359 7.21 -35.48 1.04
CA GLY A 359 6.04 -35.28 1.90
C GLY A 359 5.68 -33.81 2.14
N ASP A 360 6.48 -32.86 1.63
CA ASP A 360 6.21 -31.43 1.74
C ASP A 360 5.02 -31.03 0.86
N LYS A 361 4.08 -30.28 1.41
CA LYS A 361 2.92 -29.75 0.68
C LYS A 361 3.28 -28.40 0.05
N VAL A 362 3.33 -28.34 -1.27
CA VAL A 362 3.74 -27.15 -2.03
C VAL A 362 2.51 -26.48 -2.64
N VAL A 363 2.30 -25.20 -2.37
CA VAL A 363 1.17 -24.42 -2.91
C VAL A 363 1.37 -24.15 -4.41
N ILE A 364 0.38 -24.49 -5.22
CA ILE A 364 0.35 -24.25 -6.68
C ILE A 364 -0.72 -23.22 -7.09
N SER A 365 -1.56 -22.79 -6.16
CA SER A 365 -2.49 -21.66 -6.38
C SER A 365 -1.80 -20.30 -6.24
N ARG A 366 -2.16 -19.33 -7.09
CA ARG A 366 -1.66 -17.94 -7.00
C ARG A 366 -2.51 -17.05 -6.06
N SER A 367 -3.76 -17.42 -5.86
CA SER A 367 -4.75 -16.79 -4.98
C SER A 367 -5.15 -17.72 -3.83
N GLY A 368 -4.20 -18.55 -3.38
CA GLY A 368 -4.41 -19.45 -2.25
C GLY A 368 -4.48 -18.67 -0.94
N GLU A 369 -5.51 -18.90 -0.16
CA GLU A 369 -5.68 -18.29 1.15
C GLU A 369 -5.91 -19.37 2.21
N LEU A 370 -5.37 -19.11 3.39
CA LEU A 370 -5.53 -19.92 4.58
C LEU A 370 -6.28 -19.10 5.61
N VAL A 371 -7.41 -19.63 6.08
CA VAL A 371 -8.26 -18.99 7.08
C VAL A 371 -8.13 -19.77 8.39
N ILE A 372 -8.15 -19.08 9.52
CA ILE A 372 -8.30 -19.72 10.83
C ILE A 372 -9.69 -19.38 11.34
N THR A 373 -10.51 -20.39 11.59
CA THR A 373 -11.86 -20.23 12.16
C THR A 373 -11.89 -20.60 13.63
N ASP A 374 -12.78 -19.97 14.39
CA ASP A 374 -13.10 -20.40 15.74
C ASP A 374 -14.06 -21.60 15.77
N ASP A 375 -14.43 -22.05 16.97
CA ASP A 375 -15.35 -23.16 17.19
C ASP A 375 -16.76 -22.90 16.60
N ASN A 376 -17.13 -21.63 16.39
CA ASN A 376 -18.38 -21.18 15.79
C ASN A 376 -18.26 -20.90 14.28
N HIS A 377 -17.18 -21.33 13.63
CA HIS A 377 -16.90 -21.11 12.21
C HIS A 377 -16.77 -19.63 11.81
N ARG A 378 -16.54 -18.73 12.77
CA ARG A 378 -16.21 -17.32 12.48
C ARG A 378 -14.75 -17.22 12.10
N GLU A 379 -14.48 -16.48 11.03
CA GLU A 379 -13.11 -16.24 10.57
C GLU A 379 -12.39 -15.33 11.57
N ARG A 380 -11.28 -15.80 12.14
CA ARG A 380 -10.41 -14.99 13.00
C ARG A 380 -9.22 -14.43 12.27
N GLU A 381 -8.64 -15.21 11.37
CA GLU A 381 -7.48 -14.81 10.59
C GLU A 381 -7.63 -15.24 9.14
N ARG A 382 -7.11 -14.42 8.23
CA ARG A 382 -6.99 -14.73 6.81
C ARG A 382 -5.58 -14.39 6.35
N HIS A 383 -4.88 -15.40 5.86
CA HIS A 383 -3.49 -15.32 5.42
C HIS A 383 -3.41 -15.67 3.94
N LYS A 384 -2.89 -14.75 3.14
CA LYS A 384 -2.59 -15.03 1.73
C LYS A 384 -1.29 -15.84 1.65
N VAL A 385 -1.32 -16.96 0.94
CA VAL A 385 -0.17 -17.86 0.82
C VAL A 385 0.38 -17.79 -0.61
N PRO A 386 1.66 -17.43 -0.82
CA PRO A 386 2.21 -17.27 -2.16
C PRO A 386 2.40 -18.61 -2.88
N TYR A 387 2.41 -18.55 -4.20
CA TYR A 387 2.75 -19.69 -5.06
C TYR A 387 4.14 -20.23 -4.71
N GLY A 388 4.24 -21.54 -4.51
CA GLY A 388 5.46 -22.25 -4.16
C GLY A 388 5.82 -22.24 -2.67
N ALA A 389 4.95 -21.70 -1.82
CA ALA A 389 5.11 -21.84 -0.38
C ALA A 389 4.95 -23.31 0.05
N LEU A 390 5.69 -23.69 1.09
CA LEU A 390 5.60 -24.96 1.78
C LEU A 390 4.60 -24.84 2.93
N LEU A 391 3.54 -25.64 2.91
CA LEU A 391 2.55 -25.70 3.98
C LEU A 391 3.04 -26.63 5.09
N ALA A 392 3.08 -26.12 6.31
CA ALA A 392 3.39 -26.89 7.51
C ALA A 392 2.13 -27.52 8.14
N VAL A 393 0.94 -27.05 7.76
CA VAL A 393 -0.35 -27.51 8.29
C VAL A 393 -1.25 -28.12 7.20
N SER A 394 -2.29 -28.82 7.64
CA SER A 394 -3.29 -29.43 6.76
C SER A 394 -4.66 -28.82 7.02
N ASP A 395 -5.52 -28.85 6.01
CA ASP A 395 -6.91 -28.41 6.11
C ASP A 395 -7.66 -29.15 7.24
N GLY A 396 -8.48 -28.42 7.99
CA GLY A 396 -9.23 -28.92 9.14
C GLY A 396 -8.41 -29.17 10.42
N LYS A 397 -7.11 -28.85 10.45
CA LYS A 397 -6.27 -29.07 11.64
C LYS A 397 -6.44 -27.96 12.67
N ALA A 398 -6.65 -28.34 13.93
CA ALA A 398 -6.60 -27.40 15.06
C ALA A 398 -5.17 -26.92 15.31
N VAL A 399 -4.99 -25.61 15.41
CA VAL A 399 -3.71 -24.93 15.66
C VAL A 399 -3.80 -24.05 16.90
N LYS A 400 -2.67 -23.89 17.58
CA LYS A 400 -2.49 -22.91 18.66
C LYS A 400 -1.76 -21.70 18.11
N ALA A 401 -1.88 -20.57 18.80
CA ALA A 401 -1.07 -19.39 18.54
C ALA A 401 0.44 -19.75 18.58
N GLY A 402 1.21 -19.23 17.62
CA GLY A 402 2.65 -19.48 17.43
C GLY A 402 3.01 -20.68 16.56
N VAL A 403 2.04 -21.42 16.02
CA VAL A 403 2.34 -22.54 15.10
C VAL A 403 2.59 -22.01 13.69
N MET A 404 3.70 -22.41 13.08
CA MET A 404 4.02 -22.11 11.68
C MET A 404 3.00 -22.76 10.75
N LEU A 405 2.42 -21.94 9.87
CA LEU A 405 1.40 -22.35 8.89
C LEU A 405 2.02 -22.62 7.52
N ALA A 406 2.89 -21.72 7.05
CA ALA A 406 3.55 -21.84 5.75
C ALA A 406 4.92 -21.16 5.75
N SER A 407 5.83 -21.57 4.86
CA SER A 407 7.16 -20.96 4.67
C SER A 407 7.58 -20.91 3.20
N TRP A 408 8.42 -19.94 2.83
CA TRP A 408 8.92 -19.74 1.46
C TRP A 408 10.25 -18.98 1.42
N ASP A 409 10.90 -18.98 0.25
CA ASP A 409 12.05 -18.11 -0.02
C ASP A 409 11.56 -16.70 -0.41
N PRO A 410 11.88 -15.65 0.37
CA PRO A 410 11.42 -14.30 0.08
C PRO A 410 12.15 -13.62 -1.09
N HIS A 411 13.28 -14.16 -1.56
CA HIS A 411 14.10 -13.55 -2.61
C HIS A 411 13.90 -14.17 -3.99
N HIS A 412 13.20 -15.31 -4.05
CA HIS A 412 12.98 -16.02 -5.31
C HIS A 412 11.55 -16.51 -5.41
N ARG A 413 10.94 -16.27 -6.56
CA ARG A 413 9.69 -16.95 -6.92
C ARG A 413 10.02 -18.24 -7.66
N PRO A 414 9.72 -19.42 -7.09
CA PRO A 414 9.97 -20.68 -7.76
C PRO A 414 8.95 -20.92 -8.89
N ILE A 415 9.41 -21.54 -9.97
CA ILE A 415 8.57 -22.16 -11.01
C ILE A 415 8.58 -23.66 -10.74
N ILE A 416 7.41 -24.22 -10.47
CA ILE A 416 7.27 -25.59 -9.94
C ILE A 416 6.48 -26.43 -10.93
N THR A 417 6.84 -27.71 -11.06
CA THR A 417 6.07 -28.66 -11.87
C THR A 417 4.96 -29.34 -11.06
N GLU A 418 3.77 -29.43 -11.65
CA GLU A 418 2.64 -30.18 -11.10
C GLU A 418 2.68 -31.67 -11.46
N TYR A 419 3.50 -32.05 -12.45
CA TYR A 419 3.55 -33.40 -13.00
C TYR A 419 4.98 -33.97 -12.96
N PRO A 420 5.15 -35.28 -12.75
CA PRO A 420 6.44 -35.92 -12.88
C PRO A 420 6.77 -36.18 -14.36
N GLY A 421 8.04 -36.21 -14.70
CA GLY A 421 8.48 -36.55 -16.06
C GLY A 421 9.93 -36.22 -16.32
N THR A 422 10.40 -36.56 -17.52
CA THR A 422 11.72 -36.16 -18.01
C THR A 422 11.62 -34.79 -18.67
N VAL A 423 12.42 -33.84 -18.20
CA VAL A 423 12.52 -32.48 -18.73
C VAL A 423 13.06 -32.54 -20.17
N LYS A 424 12.32 -31.92 -21.10
CA LYS A 424 12.80 -31.63 -22.45
C LYS A 424 12.72 -30.14 -22.72
N PHE A 425 13.84 -29.54 -23.07
CA PHE A 425 13.90 -28.14 -23.43
C PHE A 425 13.32 -27.88 -24.81
N GLU A 426 12.47 -26.87 -24.90
CA GLU A 426 11.91 -26.35 -26.13
C GLU A 426 12.29 -24.86 -26.21
N HIS A 427 13.01 -24.50 -27.26
CA HIS A 427 13.49 -23.13 -27.50
C HIS A 427 14.45 -22.56 -26.45
N VAL A 428 15.25 -23.41 -25.81
CA VAL A 428 16.35 -23.01 -24.92
C VAL A 428 17.65 -23.02 -25.73
N GLU A 429 17.97 -21.91 -26.38
CA GLU A 429 19.15 -21.75 -27.23
C GLU A 429 20.12 -20.73 -26.61
N GLU A 430 21.35 -21.17 -26.35
CA GLU A 430 22.39 -20.34 -25.75
C GLU A 430 22.76 -19.17 -26.67
N GLY A 431 22.77 -17.95 -26.11
CA GLY A 431 23.02 -16.71 -26.82
C GLY A 431 21.79 -16.09 -27.50
N VAL A 432 20.67 -16.83 -27.61
CA VAL A 432 19.43 -16.38 -28.26
C VAL A 432 18.30 -16.18 -27.25
N THR A 433 17.92 -17.25 -26.54
CA THR A 433 16.84 -17.20 -25.53
C THR A 433 17.36 -17.34 -24.10
N VAL A 434 18.52 -17.96 -23.92
CA VAL A 434 19.22 -18.03 -22.63
C VAL A 434 20.65 -17.54 -22.77
N ALA A 435 21.14 -16.81 -21.77
CA ALA A 435 22.54 -16.49 -21.63
C ALA A 435 23.15 -17.38 -20.55
N LYS A 436 24.30 -17.96 -20.87
CA LYS A 436 25.15 -18.61 -19.89
C LYS A 436 25.87 -17.52 -19.10
N GLN A 437 25.44 -17.32 -17.87
CA GLN A 437 26.13 -16.43 -16.94
C GLN A 437 27.18 -17.27 -16.22
N ILE A 438 28.43 -17.01 -16.57
CA ILE A 438 29.58 -17.58 -15.89
C ILE A 438 29.95 -16.63 -14.76
N ASP A 439 30.02 -17.16 -13.55
CA ASP A 439 30.56 -16.42 -12.43
C ASP A 439 32.09 -16.41 -12.52
N ASP A 440 32.68 -15.21 -12.63
CA ASP A 440 34.13 -15.02 -12.84
C ASP A 440 34.99 -15.58 -11.69
N VAL A 441 34.40 -15.81 -10.52
CA VAL A 441 35.11 -16.33 -9.33
C VAL A 441 34.95 -17.84 -9.21
N THR A 442 33.74 -18.36 -9.40
CA THR A 442 33.44 -19.79 -9.17
C THR A 442 33.60 -20.64 -10.42
N GLY A 443 33.59 -20.02 -11.61
CA GLY A 443 33.62 -20.71 -12.89
C GLY A 443 32.35 -21.50 -13.21
N LEU A 444 31.35 -21.49 -12.32
CA LEU A 444 30.07 -22.14 -12.57
C LEU A 444 29.23 -21.34 -13.55
N SER A 445 28.54 -22.09 -14.41
CA SER A 445 27.65 -21.52 -15.40
C SER A 445 26.20 -21.77 -15.04
N THR A 446 25.43 -20.69 -14.90
CA THR A 446 23.97 -20.74 -14.76
C THR A 446 23.32 -20.26 -16.05
N LEU A 447 22.18 -20.86 -16.41
CA LEU A 447 21.41 -20.44 -17.58
C LEU A 447 20.36 -19.43 -17.14
N VAL A 448 20.50 -18.19 -17.62
CA VAL A 448 19.57 -17.10 -17.33
C VAL A 448 18.77 -16.77 -18.58
N VAL A 449 17.45 -16.73 -18.49
CA VAL A 449 16.59 -16.38 -19.61
C VAL A 449 16.78 -14.91 -19.98
N ILE A 450 17.07 -14.64 -21.24
CA ILE A 450 17.29 -13.29 -21.76
C ILE A 450 16.20 -12.90 -22.76
N ASP A 451 15.94 -11.60 -22.88
CA ASP A 451 15.10 -11.09 -23.98
C ASP A 451 15.90 -11.17 -25.29
N PRO A 452 15.38 -11.85 -26.33
CA PRO A 452 16.00 -11.93 -27.65
C PRO A 452 16.20 -10.56 -28.34
N LYS A 453 15.64 -9.45 -27.81
CA LYS A 453 15.90 -8.09 -28.31
C LYS A 453 17.36 -7.63 -28.14
N ARG A 454 18.17 -8.21 -27.25
CA ARG A 454 19.51 -7.68 -26.91
C ARG A 454 20.64 -8.05 -27.87
N ARG A 455 20.57 -9.14 -28.64
CA ARG A 455 21.62 -9.57 -29.59
C ARG A 455 20.96 -10.29 -30.77
N GLY A 456 20.91 -9.66 -31.94
CA GLY A 456 19.88 -9.94 -32.94
C GLY A 456 20.01 -11.21 -33.80
N SER A 457 18.86 -11.65 -34.32
CA SER A 457 18.59 -11.96 -35.74
C SER A 457 17.07 -11.86 -35.95
N ALA A 458 16.60 -11.45 -37.13
CA ALA A 458 15.18 -11.19 -37.39
C ALA A 458 14.29 -12.47 -37.36
N ALA A 459 14.88 -13.66 -37.27
CA ALA A 459 14.22 -14.96 -37.41
C ALA A 459 13.68 -15.55 -36.08
N VAL A 460 14.17 -15.11 -34.92
CA VAL A 460 13.76 -15.64 -33.59
C VAL A 460 13.03 -14.56 -32.77
N LYS A 461 12.17 -13.77 -33.42
CA LYS A 461 11.35 -12.77 -32.72
C LYS A 461 10.12 -13.42 -32.11
N GLY A 462 10.17 -13.66 -30.80
CA GLY A 462 8.98 -13.98 -29.99
C GLY A 462 8.84 -15.44 -29.57
N VAL A 463 9.92 -16.21 -29.59
CA VAL A 463 9.98 -17.57 -29.05
C VAL A 463 10.39 -17.50 -27.57
N ARG A 464 9.62 -18.14 -26.69
CA ARG A 464 9.92 -18.20 -25.25
C ARG A 464 10.59 -19.55 -24.94
N PRO A 465 11.67 -19.58 -24.14
CA PRO A 465 12.22 -20.84 -23.66
C PRO A 465 11.19 -21.52 -22.76
N SER A 466 11.02 -22.81 -22.95
CA SER A 466 9.99 -23.58 -22.25
C SER A 466 10.43 -25.02 -22.01
N VAL A 467 9.77 -25.66 -21.06
CA VAL A 467 9.99 -27.06 -20.69
C VAL A 467 8.73 -27.85 -20.97
N LYS A 468 8.92 -28.94 -21.71
CA LYS A 468 7.96 -30.04 -21.82
C LYS A 468 8.38 -31.18 -20.90
N LEU A 469 7.39 -31.91 -20.40
CA LEU A 469 7.61 -33.11 -19.60
C LEU A 469 7.26 -34.33 -20.44
N ILE A 470 8.15 -35.31 -20.45
CA ILE A 470 7.97 -36.58 -21.17
C ILE A 470 7.76 -37.70 -20.14
N ASN A 471 6.78 -38.56 -20.37
CA ASN A 471 6.54 -39.74 -19.54
C ASN A 471 7.51 -40.89 -19.87
N GLU A 472 7.47 -41.99 -19.12
CA GLU A 472 8.32 -43.16 -19.36
C GLU A 472 8.07 -43.85 -20.72
N ALA A 473 6.91 -43.58 -21.34
CA ALA A 473 6.54 -44.09 -22.67
C ALA A 473 7.04 -43.20 -23.83
N GLY A 474 7.74 -42.09 -23.54
CA GLY A 474 8.22 -41.15 -24.56
C GLY A 474 7.17 -40.17 -25.09
N GLU A 475 5.98 -40.14 -24.49
CA GLU A 475 4.88 -39.23 -24.84
C GLU A 475 4.87 -37.99 -23.96
N GLU A 476 4.35 -36.88 -24.50
CA GLU A 476 4.20 -35.63 -23.75
C GLU A 476 3.17 -35.81 -22.62
N VAL A 477 3.56 -35.44 -21.39
CA VAL A 477 2.66 -35.44 -20.24
C VAL A 477 1.55 -34.44 -20.50
N ARG A 478 0.29 -34.87 -20.40
CA ARG A 478 -0.88 -34.01 -20.61
C ARG A 478 -1.46 -33.54 -19.28
N ILE A 479 -2.04 -32.34 -19.29
CA ILE A 479 -2.72 -31.77 -18.12
C ILE A 479 -3.95 -32.64 -17.82
N ALA A 480 -4.16 -32.99 -16.55
CA ALA A 480 -5.29 -33.82 -16.14
C ALA A 480 -6.63 -33.19 -16.56
N GLY A 481 -7.39 -33.88 -17.42
CA GLY A 481 -8.70 -33.42 -17.91
C GLY A 481 -8.67 -32.60 -19.20
N THR A 482 -7.52 -32.36 -19.83
CA THR A 482 -7.43 -31.70 -21.14
C THR A 482 -6.48 -32.44 -22.10
N ASP A 483 -6.64 -32.21 -23.41
CA ASP A 483 -5.73 -32.76 -24.43
C ASP A 483 -4.44 -31.93 -24.60
N HIS A 484 -4.23 -30.91 -23.77
CA HIS A 484 -3.07 -30.04 -23.84
C HIS A 484 -1.87 -30.67 -23.13
N ALA A 485 -0.72 -30.70 -23.83
CA ALA A 485 0.56 -31.07 -23.26
C ALA A 485 1.01 -30.04 -22.21
N VAL A 486 1.64 -30.51 -21.13
CA VAL A 486 2.24 -29.66 -20.10
C VAL A 486 3.44 -28.94 -20.71
N ASN A 487 3.26 -27.65 -21.00
CA ASN A 487 4.31 -26.77 -21.48
C ASN A 487 4.48 -25.59 -20.50
N ILE A 488 5.64 -25.52 -19.87
CA ILE A 488 5.96 -24.50 -18.85
C ILE A 488 6.98 -23.53 -19.45
N SER A 489 6.56 -22.31 -19.78
CA SER A 489 7.45 -21.27 -20.28
C SER A 489 8.21 -20.56 -19.16
N PHE A 490 9.48 -20.26 -19.39
CA PHE A 490 10.29 -19.47 -18.48
C PHE A 490 10.23 -17.97 -18.84
N PRO A 491 9.91 -17.09 -17.87
CA PRO A 491 9.93 -15.65 -18.11
C PRO A 491 11.37 -15.11 -18.18
N VAL A 492 11.52 -13.93 -18.76
CA VAL A 492 12.81 -13.23 -18.85
C VAL A 492 13.35 -12.97 -17.44
N GLY A 493 14.65 -13.20 -17.23
CA GLY A 493 15.31 -13.07 -15.94
C GLY A 493 15.21 -14.31 -15.05
N ALA A 494 14.45 -15.34 -15.43
CA ALA A 494 14.43 -16.60 -14.71
C ALA A 494 15.79 -17.32 -14.82
N VAL A 495 16.27 -17.85 -13.69
CA VAL A 495 17.43 -18.73 -13.61
C VAL A 495 16.94 -20.17 -13.68
N ILE A 496 17.33 -20.89 -14.73
CA ILE A 496 16.92 -22.28 -14.94
C ILE A 496 17.71 -23.16 -13.98
N ALA A 497 17.00 -23.95 -13.16
CA ALA A 497 17.61 -24.81 -12.13
C ALA A 497 17.81 -26.26 -12.61
N VAL A 498 17.06 -26.68 -13.62
CA VAL A 498 17.10 -28.05 -14.18
C VAL A 498 17.93 -28.15 -15.45
N ARG A 499 18.32 -29.37 -15.81
CA ARG A 499 19.04 -29.68 -17.07
C ARG A 499 18.12 -30.42 -18.04
N ASP A 500 18.43 -30.30 -19.33
CA ASP A 500 17.76 -31.09 -20.36
C ASP A 500 17.98 -32.60 -20.10
N GLY A 501 16.92 -33.39 -20.18
CA GLY A 501 16.91 -34.83 -19.86
C GLY A 501 16.87 -35.17 -18.37
N GLN A 502 16.81 -34.19 -17.46
CA GLN A 502 16.67 -34.45 -16.02
C GLN A 502 15.28 -35.01 -15.69
N GLN A 503 15.22 -36.06 -14.88
CA GLN A 503 13.96 -36.57 -14.35
C GLN A 503 13.53 -35.69 -13.16
N VAL A 504 12.32 -35.16 -13.22
CA VAL A 504 11.74 -34.30 -12.18
C VAL A 504 10.49 -34.92 -11.59
N ALA A 505 10.30 -34.71 -10.30
CA ALA A 505 9.11 -35.17 -9.58
C ALA A 505 8.10 -34.04 -9.34
N VAL A 506 6.89 -34.41 -8.93
CA VAL A 506 5.83 -33.44 -8.56
C VAL A 506 6.33 -32.50 -7.45
N GLY A 507 6.11 -31.21 -7.61
CA GLY A 507 6.51 -30.19 -6.64
C GLY A 507 7.99 -29.76 -6.74
N GLU A 508 8.73 -30.23 -7.75
CA GLU A 508 10.13 -29.85 -7.96
C GLU A 508 10.27 -28.50 -8.69
N VAL A 509 11.31 -27.73 -8.34
CA VAL A 509 11.54 -26.38 -8.87
C VAL A 509 12.31 -26.46 -10.19
N LEU A 510 11.69 -26.02 -11.28
CA LEU A 510 12.28 -25.97 -12.63
C LEU A 510 13.17 -24.74 -12.83
N ALA A 511 12.74 -23.60 -12.30
CA ALA A 511 13.47 -22.33 -12.40
C ALA A 511 13.15 -21.43 -11.22
N ARG A 512 14.01 -20.45 -10.96
CA ARG A 512 13.82 -19.42 -9.93
C ARG A 512 13.82 -18.06 -10.60
N ILE A 513 12.82 -17.24 -10.28
CA ILE A 513 12.80 -15.84 -10.70
C ILE A 513 13.34 -15.03 -9.53
N PRO A 514 14.52 -14.41 -9.65
CA PRO A 514 15.00 -13.47 -8.65
C PRO A 514 13.99 -12.33 -8.54
N GLN A 515 13.47 -12.10 -7.33
CA GLN A 515 12.70 -10.90 -7.09
C GLN A 515 13.67 -9.75 -6.86
N GLU A 516 13.49 -8.65 -7.59
CA GLU A 516 14.19 -7.43 -7.24
C GLU A 516 13.80 -7.06 -5.82
N THR A 517 14.81 -6.94 -4.97
CA THR A 517 14.61 -6.49 -3.60
C THR A 517 13.92 -5.14 -3.66
N SER A 518 12.75 -5.06 -3.03
CA SER A 518 12.05 -3.79 -2.85
C SER A 518 13.07 -2.82 -2.27
N LYS A 519 13.40 -1.78 -3.04
CA LYS A 519 14.15 -0.62 -2.53
C LYS A 519 13.47 -0.22 -1.22
N THR A 520 14.25 0.16 -0.22
CA THR A 520 13.73 0.64 1.06
C THR A 520 12.53 1.56 0.81
N ARG A 521 11.34 1.17 1.29
CA ARG A 521 10.10 1.98 1.23
C ARG A 521 10.23 3.16 2.19
N ASP A 522 11.28 3.96 2.02
CA ASP A 522 11.49 5.21 2.74
C ASP A 522 10.57 6.29 2.14
N ILE A 523 10.16 7.25 2.95
CA ILE A 523 9.25 8.35 2.57
C ILE A 523 9.76 9.12 1.37
N THR A 524 11.07 9.26 1.30
CA THR A 524 11.75 9.92 0.20
C THR A 524 11.53 9.22 -1.15
N GLY A 525 11.06 7.96 -1.15
CA GLY A 525 10.54 7.22 -2.30
C GLY A 525 9.01 7.06 -2.33
N GLY A 526 8.32 7.15 -1.18
CA GLY A 526 6.86 6.98 -1.08
C GLY A 526 6.02 8.20 -1.47
N LEU A 527 6.46 9.43 -1.18
CA LEU A 527 5.69 10.63 -1.51
C LEU A 527 5.50 10.86 -3.02
N PRO A 528 6.50 10.59 -3.90
CA PRO A 528 6.28 10.59 -5.34
C PRO A 528 5.14 9.67 -5.79
N ARG A 529 4.98 8.51 -5.14
CA ARG A 529 3.88 7.57 -5.42
C ARG A 529 2.53 8.18 -5.04
N VAL A 530 2.41 8.83 -3.89
CA VAL A 530 1.20 9.58 -3.49
C VAL A 530 0.87 10.67 -4.51
N ALA A 531 1.88 11.42 -4.97
CA ALA A 531 1.70 12.43 -6.00
C ALA A 531 1.25 11.83 -7.35
N GLU A 532 1.77 10.67 -7.75
CA GLU A 532 1.35 9.96 -8.96
C GLU A 532 -0.12 9.52 -8.90
N LEU A 533 -0.55 9.02 -7.74
CA LEU A 533 -1.94 8.61 -7.49
C LEU A 533 -2.91 9.79 -7.59
N PHE A 534 -2.61 10.91 -6.91
CA PHE A 534 -3.44 12.11 -7.01
C PHE A 534 -3.37 12.80 -8.37
N GLU A 535 -2.31 12.56 -9.15
CA GLU A 535 -2.22 13.02 -10.54
C GLU A 535 -2.91 12.07 -11.52
N ALA A 536 -3.51 10.97 -11.03
CA ALA A 536 -4.16 9.94 -11.84
C ALA A 536 -3.29 9.48 -13.01
N ARG A 537 -1.98 9.31 -12.78
CA ARG A 537 -1.05 8.88 -13.82
C ARG A 537 -1.09 7.37 -13.98
N SER A 538 -1.28 6.90 -15.21
CA SER A 538 -1.11 5.49 -15.54
C SER A 538 0.33 5.04 -15.24
N PRO A 539 0.52 3.96 -14.48
CA PRO A 539 1.84 3.39 -14.25
C PRO A 539 2.52 3.00 -15.57
N LYS A 540 3.85 3.18 -15.67
CA LYS A 540 4.60 2.81 -16.89
C LYS A 540 4.52 1.32 -17.22
N ASP A 541 4.45 0.49 -16.19
CA ASP A 541 4.29 -0.96 -16.31
C ASP A 541 2.93 -1.42 -15.76
N ALA A 542 1.85 -0.75 -16.16
CA ALA A 542 0.51 -1.06 -15.65
C ALA A 542 0.10 -2.53 -15.90
N GLY A 543 -0.40 -3.19 -14.86
CA GLY A 543 -1.09 -4.48 -14.98
C GLY A 543 -2.36 -4.33 -15.81
N MET A 544 -2.92 -5.47 -16.25
CA MET A 544 -4.14 -5.50 -17.04
C MET A 544 -5.24 -6.19 -16.25
N LEU A 545 -6.41 -5.56 -16.16
CA LEU A 545 -7.61 -6.14 -15.57
C LEU A 545 -8.50 -6.76 -16.66
N ALA A 546 -9.29 -7.77 -16.28
CA ALA A 546 -10.32 -8.34 -17.15
C ALA A 546 -11.45 -7.34 -17.38
N GLU A 547 -11.73 -6.97 -18.63
CA GLU A 547 -12.83 -6.03 -18.89
C GLU A 547 -14.22 -6.69 -18.85
N VAL A 548 -14.28 -7.99 -19.11
CA VAL A 548 -15.49 -8.80 -19.13
C VAL A 548 -15.28 -10.08 -18.31
N THR A 549 -16.37 -10.58 -17.74
CA THR A 549 -16.38 -11.89 -17.07
C THR A 549 -16.48 -12.97 -18.14
N GLY A 550 -15.65 -14.00 -18.10
CA GLY A 550 -15.72 -15.01 -19.14
C GLY A 550 -14.57 -16.00 -19.13
N THR A 551 -14.56 -16.88 -20.13
CA THR A 551 -13.50 -17.88 -20.29
C THR A 551 -12.36 -17.30 -21.10
N VAL A 552 -11.15 -17.35 -20.54
CA VAL A 552 -9.92 -16.89 -21.18
C VAL A 552 -9.44 -17.95 -22.17
N SER A 553 -9.06 -17.48 -23.35
CA SER A 553 -8.33 -18.27 -24.34
C SER A 553 -7.22 -17.46 -24.99
N PHE A 554 -6.23 -18.13 -25.57
CA PHE A 554 -5.15 -17.45 -26.29
C PHE A 554 -5.31 -17.65 -27.80
N GLY A 555 -5.43 -16.53 -28.51
CA GLY A 555 -5.52 -16.50 -29.97
C GLY A 555 -4.15 -16.60 -30.65
N LYS A 556 -4.15 -16.49 -31.97
CA LYS A 556 -2.90 -16.47 -32.75
C LYS A 556 -2.06 -15.24 -32.41
N ASP A 557 -0.80 -15.49 -32.05
CA ASP A 557 0.16 -14.44 -31.72
C ASP A 557 0.39 -13.44 -32.86
N THR A 558 0.49 -12.17 -32.50
CA THR A 558 0.91 -11.09 -33.40
C THR A 558 2.38 -10.73 -33.16
N LYS A 559 3.04 -10.03 -34.09
CA LYS A 559 4.43 -9.58 -33.94
C LYS A 559 4.62 -8.77 -32.64
N GLY A 560 5.21 -9.40 -31.62
CA GLY A 560 5.56 -8.79 -30.33
C GLY A 560 4.43 -8.72 -29.28
N LYS A 561 3.21 -9.14 -29.60
CA LYS A 561 2.06 -9.15 -28.67
C LYS A 561 1.36 -10.50 -28.70
N GLN A 562 1.02 -11.02 -27.53
CA GLN A 562 0.19 -12.20 -27.32
C GLN A 562 -1.28 -11.78 -27.37
N ARG A 563 -2.10 -12.52 -28.11
CA ARG A 563 -3.54 -12.24 -28.21
C ARG A 563 -4.28 -13.03 -27.14
N LEU A 564 -4.90 -12.33 -26.21
CA LEU A 564 -5.83 -12.88 -25.24
C LEU A 564 -7.25 -12.69 -25.76
N VAL A 565 -8.10 -13.70 -25.68
CA VAL A 565 -9.50 -13.64 -26.06
C VAL A 565 -10.33 -14.08 -24.87
N ILE A 566 -11.18 -13.19 -24.34
CA ILE A 566 -12.13 -13.51 -23.28
C ILE A 566 -13.49 -13.72 -23.95
N THR A 567 -14.05 -14.91 -23.80
CA THR A 567 -15.40 -15.21 -24.29
C THR A 567 -16.39 -15.03 -23.14
N ASP A 568 -17.29 -14.05 -23.26
CA ASP A 568 -18.32 -13.77 -22.28
C ASP A 568 -19.37 -14.91 -22.22
N LEU A 569 -20.23 -14.89 -21.21
CA LEU A 569 -21.34 -15.83 -21.02
C LEU A 569 -22.31 -15.84 -22.21
N ASP A 570 -22.45 -14.71 -22.89
CA ASP A 570 -23.28 -14.56 -24.11
C ASP A 570 -22.58 -15.06 -25.38
N GLY A 571 -21.36 -15.59 -25.27
CA GLY A 571 -20.56 -16.09 -26.40
C GLY A 571 -19.86 -15.01 -27.22
N ALA A 572 -19.94 -13.74 -26.82
CA ALA A 572 -19.20 -12.65 -27.44
C ALA A 572 -17.70 -12.75 -27.12
N GLN A 573 -16.86 -12.64 -28.15
CA GLN A 573 -15.41 -12.70 -28.00
C GLN A 573 -14.80 -11.29 -27.92
N HIS A 574 -14.11 -11.02 -26.82
CA HIS A 574 -13.38 -9.78 -26.58
C HIS A 574 -11.88 -10.03 -26.68
N GLU A 575 -11.22 -9.35 -27.61
CA GLU A 575 -9.80 -9.58 -27.89
C GLU A 575 -8.89 -8.48 -27.34
N TYR A 576 -7.82 -8.90 -26.67
CA TYR A 576 -6.83 -8.03 -26.03
C TYR A 576 -5.42 -8.38 -26.49
N LEU A 577 -4.58 -7.36 -26.67
CA LEU A 577 -3.20 -7.52 -27.10
C LEU A 577 -2.23 -7.23 -25.96
N ILE A 578 -1.69 -8.29 -25.37
CA ILE A 578 -0.75 -8.21 -24.25
C ILE A 578 0.69 -8.21 -24.79
N PRO A 579 1.56 -7.27 -24.38
CA PRO A 579 2.97 -7.32 -24.73
C PRO A 579 3.63 -8.64 -24.25
N LYS A 580 4.42 -9.29 -25.12
CA LYS A 580 5.04 -10.60 -24.80
C LYS A 580 6.09 -10.55 -23.68
N ASP A 581 6.52 -9.38 -23.26
CA ASP A 581 7.41 -9.15 -22.12
C ASP A 581 6.69 -9.18 -20.77
N LYS A 582 5.36 -9.00 -20.76
CA LYS A 582 4.58 -9.02 -19.53
C LYS A 582 4.23 -10.43 -19.08
N HIS A 583 4.17 -10.62 -17.76
CA HIS A 583 3.82 -11.89 -17.14
C HIS A 583 2.30 -12.02 -17.01
N VAL A 584 1.74 -13.00 -17.71
CA VAL A 584 0.30 -13.30 -17.66
C VAL A 584 0.00 -14.19 -16.46
N LEU A 585 -1.00 -13.79 -15.67
CA LEU A 585 -1.42 -14.47 -14.46
C LEU A 585 -2.36 -15.65 -14.69
N VAL A 586 -3.12 -15.58 -15.78
CA VAL A 586 -4.22 -16.50 -16.11
C VAL A 586 -3.80 -17.57 -17.11
N HIS A 587 -4.50 -18.71 -17.09
CA HIS A 587 -4.27 -19.84 -17.98
C HIS A 587 -5.40 -20.00 -19.02
N ASP A 588 -5.11 -20.76 -20.08
CA ASP A 588 -6.09 -21.10 -21.11
C ASP A 588 -7.24 -21.92 -20.49
N GLY A 589 -8.48 -21.58 -20.82
CA GLY A 589 -9.69 -22.20 -20.25
C GLY A 589 -10.07 -21.72 -18.84
N GLN A 590 -9.32 -20.80 -18.24
CA GLN A 590 -9.68 -20.23 -16.93
C GLN A 590 -10.84 -19.25 -17.04
N VAL A 591 -11.83 -19.37 -16.15
CA VAL A 591 -12.88 -18.36 -16.00
C VAL A 591 -12.35 -17.21 -15.14
N VAL A 592 -12.45 -15.99 -15.65
CA VAL A 592 -12.06 -14.76 -14.94
C VAL A 592 -13.28 -13.88 -14.74
N ASN A 593 -13.30 -13.15 -13.62
CA ASN A 593 -14.34 -12.16 -13.36
C ASN A 593 -13.91 -10.78 -13.86
N LYS A 594 -14.87 -9.95 -14.27
CA LYS A 594 -14.62 -8.55 -14.61
C LYS A 594 -13.89 -7.83 -13.45
N GLY A 595 -12.79 -7.17 -13.78
CA GLY A 595 -11.90 -6.49 -12.85
C GLY A 595 -10.84 -7.37 -12.18
N GLU A 596 -10.78 -8.67 -12.50
CA GLU A 596 -9.71 -9.55 -12.02
C GLU A 596 -8.39 -9.27 -12.73
N MET A 597 -7.26 -9.38 -12.02
CA MET A 597 -5.94 -9.09 -12.58
C MET A 597 -5.46 -10.23 -13.50
N ILE A 598 -5.33 -9.92 -14.79
CA ILE A 598 -4.89 -10.85 -15.84
C ILE A 598 -3.38 -10.77 -16.04
N VAL A 599 -2.81 -9.56 -15.99
CA VAL A 599 -1.39 -9.32 -16.21
C VAL A 599 -0.82 -8.68 -14.97
N ASP A 600 0.32 -9.22 -14.52
CA ASP A 600 1.02 -8.73 -13.34
C ASP A 600 1.47 -7.27 -13.54
N GLY A 601 1.40 -6.49 -12.47
CA GLY A 601 1.79 -5.07 -12.46
C GLY A 601 0.85 -4.18 -11.63
N PRO A 602 1.27 -2.94 -11.34
CA PRO A 602 0.44 -1.95 -10.65
C PRO A 602 -0.85 -1.67 -11.43
N VAL A 603 -1.96 -1.59 -10.71
CA VAL A 603 -3.28 -1.29 -11.29
C VAL A 603 -3.32 0.12 -11.87
N ASP A 604 -3.94 0.29 -13.04
CA ASP A 604 -4.25 1.62 -13.60
C ASP A 604 -5.53 2.17 -12.94
N PRO A 605 -5.48 3.34 -12.27
CA PRO A 605 -6.66 3.99 -11.70
C PRO A 605 -7.80 4.24 -12.70
N HIS A 606 -7.49 4.49 -13.98
CA HIS A 606 -8.52 4.72 -15.01
C HIS A 606 -9.30 3.46 -15.34
N ASP A 607 -8.60 2.32 -15.43
CA ASP A 607 -9.25 1.02 -15.64
C ASP A 607 -10.05 0.59 -14.40
N GLN A 608 -9.53 0.87 -13.20
CA GLN A 608 -10.24 0.63 -11.94
C GLN A 608 -11.60 1.35 -11.93
N LEU A 609 -11.65 2.62 -12.33
CA LEU A 609 -12.88 3.41 -12.42
C LEU A 609 -13.84 2.84 -13.46
N ARG A 610 -13.34 2.56 -14.67
CA ARG A 610 -14.15 2.09 -15.81
C ARG A 610 -14.76 0.71 -15.55
N LEU A 611 -14.03 -0.18 -14.87
CA LEU A 611 -14.44 -1.58 -14.71
C LEU A 611 -15.16 -1.85 -13.40
N LEU A 612 -14.67 -1.29 -12.28
CA LEU A 612 -15.16 -1.58 -10.93
C LEU A 612 -15.91 -0.41 -10.28
N GLY A 613 -15.91 0.76 -10.91
CA GLY A 613 -16.67 1.93 -10.47
C GLY A 613 -15.97 2.79 -9.42
N VAL A 614 -16.69 3.82 -8.98
CA VAL A 614 -16.17 4.89 -8.10
C VAL A 614 -15.74 4.36 -6.73
N GLU A 615 -16.52 3.46 -6.13
CA GLU A 615 -16.23 2.93 -4.78
C GLU A 615 -14.94 2.11 -4.76
N ALA A 616 -14.71 1.28 -5.77
CA ALA A 616 -13.51 0.47 -5.89
C ALA A 616 -12.27 1.31 -6.17
N LEU A 617 -12.40 2.36 -6.99
CA LEU A 617 -11.33 3.34 -7.21
C LEU A 617 -11.00 4.08 -5.91
N ALA A 618 -12.02 4.57 -5.19
CA ALA A 618 -11.82 5.32 -3.96
C ALA A 618 -11.10 4.48 -2.91
N ARG A 619 -11.55 3.24 -2.69
CA ARG A 619 -10.86 2.29 -1.79
C ARG A 619 -9.41 2.08 -2.21
N TYR A 620 -9.15 1.85 -3.49
CA TYR A 620 -7.79 1.69 -4.00
C TYR A 620 -6.89 2.90 -3.72
N ILE A 621 -7.35 4.12 -4.01
CA ILE A 621 -6.56 5.34 -3.76
C ILE A 621 -6.36 5.56 -2.26
N ILE A 622 -7.40 5.35 -1.45
CA ILE A 622 -7.33 5.50 0.01
C ILE A 622 -6.28 4.53 0.57
N ASP A 623 -6.38 3.24 0.26
CA ASP A 623 -5.49 2.22 0.80
C ASP A 623 -4.02 2.48 0.36
N GLU A 624 -3.77 2.75 -0.93
CA GLU A 624 -2.40 3.03 -1.41
C GLU A 624 -1.78 4.29 -0.82
N VAL A 625 -2.58 5.34 -0.59
CA VAL A 625 -2.08 6.57 0.05
C VAL A 625 -1.86 6.31 1.54
N GLN A 626 -2.81 5.66 2.22
CA GLN A 626 -2.72 5.32 3.64
C GLN A 626 -1.50 4.45 3.92
N ASP A 627 -1.21 3.45 3.10
CA ASP A 627 -0.01 2.60 3.23
C ASP A 627 1.27 3.41 3.39
N VAL A 628 1.42 4.49 2.62
CA VAL A 628 2.62 5.34 2.69
C VAL A 628 2.71 6.07 4.03
N TYR A 629 1.60 6.57 4.55
CA TYR A 629 1.55 7.29 5.83
C TYR A 629 1.62 6.34 7.04
N ARG A 630 0.89 5.21 6.98
CA ARG A 630 0.85 4.16 8.02
C ARG A 630 2.21 3.50 8.21
N LEU A 631 2.97 3.27 7.14
CA LEU A 631 4.33 2.74 7.22
C LEU A 631 5.26 3.64 8.06
N GLN A 632 4.91 4.92 8.24
CA GLN A 632 5.64 5.86 9.10
C GLN A 632 4.98 6.14 10.45
N GLY A 633 3.92 5.41 10.78
CA GLY A 633 3.15 5.60 12.00
C GLY A 633 2.31 6.89 12.01
N VAL A 634 2.04 7.49 10.86
CA VAL A 634 1.09 8.61 10.75
C VAL A 634 -0.27 8.05 10.36
N LYS A 635 -1.25 8.19 11.26
CA LYS A 635 -2.65 7.84 11.00
C LYS A 635 -3.37 9.08 10.44
N ILE A 636 -3.95 8.95 9.24
CA ILE A 636 -4.84 9.95 8.64
C ILE A 636 -6.23 9.32 8.59
N ASN A 637 -7.31 10.08 8.81
CA ASN A 637 -8.65 9.53 8.64
C ASN A 637 -9.04 9.51 7.14
N ASP A 638 -9.60 8.40 6.68
CA ASP A 638 -10.04 8.16 5.30
C ASP A 638 -10.88 9.32 4.72
N LYS A 639 -11.68 10.00 5.54
CA LYS A 639 -12.55 11.11 5.10
C LYS A 639 -11.78 12.24 4.39
N HIS A 640 -10.52 12.47 4.75
CA HIS A 640 -9.71 13.51 4.11
C HIS A 640 -9.31 13.11 2.69
N ILE A 641 -8.93 11.84 2.49
CA ILE A 641 -8.57 11.32 1.17
C ILE A 641 -9.83 11.19 0.29
N GLU A 642 -10.97 10.80 0.87
CA GLU A 642 -12.27 10.78 0.20
C GLU A 642 -12.65 12.15 -0.39
N VAL A 643 -12.36 13.24 0.33
CA VAL A 643 -12.58 14.61 -0.17
C VAL A 643 -11.71 14.91 -1.40
N ILE A 644 -10.44 14.46 -1.41
CA ILE A 644 -9.57 14.63 -2.59
C ILE A 644 -10.12 13.83 -3.77
N VAL A 645 -10.46 12.56 -3.55
CA VAL A 645 -10.98 11.67 -4.62
C VAL A 645 -12.30 12.20 -5.17
N ARG A 646 -13.18 12.78 -4.34
CA ARG A 646 -14.40 13.47 -4.81
C ARG A 646 -14.07 14.59 -5.79
N GLN A 647 -13.02 15.37 -5.54
CA GLN A 647 -12.60 16.44 -6.43
C GLN A 647 -11.92 15.93 -7.71
N MET A 648 -11.21 14.80 -7.65
CA MET A 648 -10.68 14.13 -8.85
C MET A 648 -11.79 13.61 -9.78
N LEU A 649 -12.97 13.31 -9.22
CA LEU A 649 -14.18 12.84 -9.91
C LEU A 649 -15.22 13.94 -10.14
N ARG A 650 -14.81 15.22 -10.06
CA ARG A 650 -15.71 16.38 -10.22
C ARG A 650 -16.33 16.49 -11.61
N ARG A 651 -15.63 16.03 -12.65
CA ARG A 651 -16.08 16.07 -14.05
C ARG A 651 -16.64 14.71 -14.48
N VAL A 652 -17.67 14.78 -15.31
CA VAL A 652 -18.31 13.62 -15.94
C VAL A 652 -18.32 13.81 -17.46
N GLN A 653 -18.34 12.70 -18.19
CA GLN A 653 -18.49 12.68 -19.63
C GLN A 653 -19.91 12.23 -19.99
N ILE A 654 -20.59 12.98 -20.86
CA ILE A 654 -21.92 12.60 -21.33
C ILE A 654 -21.81 11.47 -22.35
N GLU A 655 -22.47 10.35 -22.10
CA GLU A 655 -22.56 9.23 -23.03
C GLU A 655 -23.77 9.42 -23.94
N GLU A 656 -24.93 9.60 -23.34
CA GLU A 656 -26.18 9.88 -24.03
C GLU A 656 -26.81 11.15 -23.44
N PRO A 657 -26.97 12.23 -24.21
CA PRO A 657 -27.52 13.47 -23.67
C PRO A 657 -29.02 13.38 -23.33
N GLY A 658 -29.74 12.38 -23.85
CA GLY A 658 -31.19 12.30 -23.68
C GLY A 658 -31.86 13.56 -24.25
N ASP A 659 -32.74 14.18 -23.47
CA ASP A 659 -33.43 15.43 -23.81
C ASP A 659 -32.84 16.65 -23.08
N THR A 660 -31.63 16.52 -22.54
CA THR A 660 -30.88 17.59 -21.86
C THR A 660 -30.12 18.47 -22.89
N PRO A 661 -29.64 19.67 -22.53
CA PRO A 661 -28.92 20.54 -23.46
C PRO A 661 -27.49 20.06 -23.82
N PHE A 662 -27.05 18.91 -23.30
CA PHE A 662 -25.68 18.44 -23.48
C PHE A 662 -25.43 17.76 -24.83
N ILE A 663 -24.16 17.58 -25.16
CA ILE A 663 -23.71 16.88 -26.36
C ILE A 663 -22.99 15.59 -25.97
N THR A 664 -23.16 14.52 -26.77
CA THR A 664 -22.39 13.28 -26.60
C THR A 664 -20.89 13.54 -26.60
N GLY A 665 -20.21 13.06 -25.56
CA GLY A 665 -18.78 13.20 -25.35
C GLY A 665 -18.36 14.51 -24.66
N GLU A 666 -19.30 15.41 -24.35
CA GLU A 666 -19.04 16.65 -23.64
C GLU A 666 -18.57 16.39 -22.19
N GLN A 667 -17.61 17.19 -21.72
CA GLN A 667 -17.06 17.09 -20.35
C GLN A 667 -17.59 18.23 -19.49
N VAL A 668 -18.49 17.90 -18.59
CA VAL A 668 -19.25 18.87 -17.78
C VAL A 668 -19.05 18.58 -16.29
N GLU A 669 -19.32 19.57 -15.46
CA GLU A 669 -19.25 19.38 -14.02
C GLU A 669 -20.42 18.51 -13.54
N ARG A 670 -20.14 17.56 -12.63
CA ARG A 670 -21.16 16.66 -12.08
C ARG A 670 -22.37 17.41 -11.53
N ALA A 671 -22.16 18.55 -10.87
CA ALA A 671 -23.23 19.34 -10.28
C ALA A 671 -24.23 19.84 -11.34
N GLU A 672 -23.74 20.32 -12.48
CA GLU A 672 -24.57 20.82 -13.58
C GLU A 672 -25.38 19.71 -14.22
N VAL A 673 -24.76 18.55 -14.46
CA VAL A 673 -25.46 17.38 -15.04
C VAL A 673 -26.60 16.92 -14.15
N LEU A 674 -26.37 16.88 -12.83
CA LEU A 674 -27.40 16.48 -11.88
C LEU A 674 -28.54 17.50 -11.81
N GLU A 675 -28.25 18.80 -11.88
CA GLU A 675 -29.28 19.85 -11.92
C GLU A 675 -30.13 19.77 -13.20
N GLU A 676 -29.51 19.58 -14.37
CA GLU A 676 -30.23 19.46 -15.65
C GLU A 676 -31.01 18.16 -15.78
N ASN A 677 -30.47 17.04 -15.26
CA ASN A 677 -31.20 15.77 -15.23
C ASN A 677 -32.46 15.85 -14.37
N GLU A 678 -32.39 16.48 -13.19
CA GLU A 678 -33.58 16.69 -12.36
C GLU A 678 -34.64 17.56 -13.05
N LYS A 679 -34.22 18.57 -13.81
CA LYS A 679 -35.16 19.41 -14.59
C LYS A 679 -35.81 18.58 -15.69
N ALA A 680 -35.04 17.78 -16.42
CA ALA A 680 -35.55 16.88 -17.44
C ALA A 680 -36.54 15.87 -16.85
N GLU A 681 -36.23 15.26 -15.71
CA GLU A 681 -37.11 14.32 -15.02
C GLU A 681 -38.41 14.98 -14.54
N LYS A 682 -38.35 16.19 -13.99
CA LYS A 682 -39.54 16.98 -13.59
C LYS A 682 -40.43 17.32 -14.78
N ASP A 683 -39.83 17.55 -15.95
CA ASP A 683 -40.54 17.78 -17.21
C ASP A 683 -41.04 16.48 -17.88
N GLY A 684 -40.77 15.31 -17.30
CA GLY A 684 -41.11 14.00 -17.87
C GLY A 684 -40.28 13.60 -19.09
N LYS A 685 -39.14 14.25 -19.30
CA LYS A 685 -38.19 14.01 -20.40
C LYS A 685 -37.12 13.01 -19.97
N LYS A 686 -36.35 12.48 -20.94
CA LYS A 686 -35.28 11.53 -20.65
C LYS A 686 -34.03 12.25 -20.09
N PRO A 687 -33.54 11.89 -18.90
CA PRO A 687 -32.29 12.42 -18.37
C PRO A 687 -31.09 11.94 -19.19
N GLY A 688 -30.00 12.69 -19.14
CA GLY A 688 -28.74 12.31 -19.78
C GLY A 688 -27.99 11.25 -18.98
N VAL A 689 -27.44 10.25 -19.67
CA VAL A 689 -26.53 9.24 -19.13
C VAL A 689 -25.10 9.75 -19.21
N TYR A 690 -24.36 9.61 -18.12
CA TYR A 690 -22.99 10.07 -17.99
C TYR A 690 -22.10 9.05 -17.30
N SER A 691 -20.80 9.09 -17.59
CA SER A 691 -19.77 8.34 -16.88
C SER A 691 -18.77 9.26 -16.19
N TYR A 692 -18.23 8.81 -15.06
CA TYR A 692 -17.25 9.56 -14.29
C TYR A 692 -15.90 9.63 -15.01
N MET A 693 -15.27 10.80 -14.98
CA MET A 693 -13.91 10.98 -15.48
C MET A 693 -12.94 11.19 -14.34
N LEU A 694 -11.89 10.37 -14.30
CA LEU A 694 -10.80 10.56 -13.35
C LEU A 694 -9.82 11.62 -13.87
N LEU A 695 -9.74 12.76 -13.20
CA LEU A 695 -8.78 13.80 -13.50
C LEU A 695 -7.75 13.93 -12.37
N GLY A 696 -6.47 14.00 -12.74
CA GLY A 696 -5.42 14.35 -11.79
C GLY A 696 -5.62 15.76 -11.23
N ILE A 697 -5.19 16.00 -9.99
CA ILE A 697 -5.45 17.25 -9.25
C ILE A 697 -5.05 18.52 -10.02
N THR A 698 -4.00 18.48 -10.84
CA THR A 698 -3.58 19.62 -11.69
C THR A 698 -4.50 19.89 -12.86
N LYS A 699 -4.99 18.83 -13.51
CA LYS A 699 -5.93 18.99 -14.62
C LYS A 699 -7.31 19.39 -14.06
N ALA A 700 -7.69 18.83 -12.91
CA ALA A 700 -8.90 19.20 -12.20
C ALA A 700 -8.89 20.69 -11.77
N SER A 701 -7.78 21.19 -11.21
CA SER A 701 -7.68 22.60 -10.79
C SER A 701 -7.63 23.61 -11.94
N LEU A 702 -7.16 23.21 -13.13
CA LEU A 702 -7.21 24.05 -14.34
C LEU A 702 -8.59 24.04 -15.01
N SER A 703 -9.42 23.06 -14.69
CA SER A 703 -10.75 22.87 -15.27
C SER A 703 -11.88 23.33 -14.34
N THR A 704 -11.56 24.19 -13.35
CA THR A 704 -12.56 24.81 -12.47
C THR A 704 -13.36 25.88 -13.22
N ASP A 705 -14.62 26.05 -12.86
CA ASP A 705 -15.48 27.07 -13.50
C ASP A 705 -15.02 28.50 -13.22
N SER A 706 -14.44 28.73 -12.04
CA SER A 706 -13.79 29.99 -11.70
C SER A 706 -12.52 30.17 -12.51
N PHE A 707 -12.58 31.06 -13.49
CA PHE A 707 -11.38 31.43 -14.25
C PHE A 707 -10.42 32.27 -13.40
N ILE A 708 -10.92 33.00 -12.39
CA ILE A 708 -10.10 33.79 -11.45
C ILE A 708 -9.24 32.85 -10.59
N SER A 709 -9.84 31.79 -10.06
CA SER A 709 -9.15 30.76 -9.28
C SER A 709 -8.15 30.00 -10.17
N ALA A 710 -8.58 29.52 -11.34
CA ALA A 710 -7.72 28.79 -12.26
C ALA A 710 -6.50 29.63 -12.73
N ALA A 711 -6.71 30.92 -13.05
CA ALA A 711 -5.65 31.82 -13.51
C ALA A 711 -4.55 32.05 -12.47
N SER A 712 -4.88 31.93 -11.18
CA SER A 712 -3.93 32.08 -10.07
C SER A 712 -3.11 30.82 -9.77
N PHE A 713 -3.46 29.68 -10.38
CA PHE A 713 -2.76 28.42 -10.17
C PHE A 713 -1.55 28.27 -11.09
N GLN A 714 -1.78 27.95 -12.37
CA GLN A 714 -0.78 27.73 -13.42
C GLN A 714 -1.36 28.06 -14.79
N GLU A 715 -0.49 28.20 -15.80
CA GLU A 715 -0.89 28.42 -17.20
C GLU A 715 -1.82 29.64 -17.39
N THR A 716 -1.59 30.71 -16.64
CA THR A 716 -2.45 31.91 -16.57
C THR A 716 -2.83 32.46 -17.96
N THR A 717 -1.88 32.50 -18.90
CA THR A 717 -2.15 32.96 -20.27
C THR A 717 -3.18 32.09 -20.99
N ARG A 718 -3.10 30.76 -20.86
CA ARG A 718 -4.05 29.83 -21.48
C ARG A 718 -5.44 30.03 -20.90
N VAL A 719 -5.53 30.05 -19.56
CA VAL A 719 -6.81 30.20 -18.82
C VAL A 719 -7.51 31.51 -19.18
N LEU A 720 -6.79 32.63 -19.15
CA LEU A 720 -7.37 33.95 -19.46
C LEU A 720 -7.77 34.07 -20.93
N THR A 721 -7.02 33.46 -21.85
CA THR A 721 -7.36 33.45 -23.28
C THR A 721 -8.65 32.69 -23.52
N GLU A 722 -8.79 31.50 -22.93
CA GLU A 722 -10.01 30.69 -23.05
C GLU A 722 -11.22 31.40 -22.43
N ALA A 723 -11.06 31.99 -21.24
CA ALA A 723 -12.10 32.76 -20.58
C ALA A 723 -12.54 33.98 -21.42
N ALA A 724 -11.59 34.67 -22.07
CA ALA A 724 -11.87 35.81 -22.94
C ALA A 724 -12.61 35.38 -24.22
N ILE A 725 -12.20 34.27 -24.86
CA ILE A 725 -12.87 33.74 -26.06
C ILE A 725 -14.31 33.33 -25.76
N MET A 726 -14.54 32.67 -24.62
CA MET A 726 -15.86 32.20 -24.21
C MET A 726 -16.72 33.29 -23.55
N GLY A 727 -16.15 34.46 -23.23
CA GLY A 727 -16.83 35.51 -22.47
C GLY A 727 -17.29 35.03 -21.08
N LYS A 728 -16.47 34.19 -20.41
CA LYS A 728 -16.83 33.60 -19.11
C LYS A 728 -17.13 34.67 -18.06
N LYS A 729 -18.14 34.40 -17.24
CA LYS A 729 -18.49 35.19 -16.05
C LYS A 729 -18.22 34.35 -14.81
N ASP A 730 -17.75 35.01 -13.77
CA ASP A 730 -17.39 34.36 -12.52
C ASP A 730 -18.43 34.68 -11.44
N GLU A 731 -18.98 33.64 -10.81
CA GLU A 731 -20.03 33.73 -9.79
C GLU A 731 -19.48 33.89 -8.36
N LEU A 732 -18.15 33.88 -8.17
CA LEU A 732 -17.48 34.08 -6.88
C LEU A 732 -17.98 33.10 -5.79
N ARG A 733 -18.10 31.81 -6.11
CA ARG A 733 -18.60 30.75 -5.22
C ARG A 733 -17.53 30.13 -4.32
N GLY A 734 -16.29 30.17 -4.75
CA GLY A 734 -15.11 29.59 -4.10
C GLY A 734 -14.37 30.56 -3.18
N LEU A 735 -13.40 30.02 -2.44
CA LEU A 735 -12.61 30.77 -1.47
C LEU A 735 -11.68 31.79 -2.15
N LYS A 736 -10.89 31.33 -3.12
CA LYS A 736 -9.74 32.06 -3.67
C LYS A 736 -10.13 33.32 -4.42
N GLU A 737 -11.19 33.23 -5.20
CA GLU A 737 -11.73 34.35 -5.95
C GLU A 737 -12.27 35.46 -5.05
N ASN A 738 -12.95 35.11 -3.95
CA ASN A 738 -13.34 36.11 -2.95
C ASN A 738 -12.13 36.73 -2.24
N VAL A 739 -11.07 35.95 -1.97
CA VAL A 739 -9.81 36.49 -1.44
C VAL A 739 -9.18 37.48 -2.40
N ILE A 740 -9.08 37.14 -3.69
CA ILE A 740 -8.46 37.98 -4.73
C ILE A 740 -9.21 39.30 -4.91
N VAL A 741 -10.54 39.26 -4.86
CA VAL A 741 -11.40 40.46 -5.00
C VAL A 741 -11.55 41.23 -3.67
N GLY A 742 -11.06 40.70 -2.55
CA GLY A 742 -11.14 41.35 -1.23
C GLY A 742 -12.52 41.26 -0.57
N ARG A 743 -13.29 40.20 -0.85
CA ARG A 743 -14.60 39.91 -0.24
C ARG A 743 -14.48 38.88 0.89
N LEU A 744 -15.53 38.79 1.72
CA LEU A 744 -15.66 37.70 2.69
C LEU A 744 -15.69 36.35 1.95
N ILE A 745 -14.90 35.40 2.43
CA ILE A 745 -14.86 34.06 1.87
C ILE A 745 -16.17 33.31 2.14
N PRO A 746 -16.66 32.43 1.24
CA PRO A 746 -17.89 31.66 1.40
C PRO A 746 -17.74 30.45 2.35
N ALA A 747 -17.06 30.65 3.47
CA ALA A 747 -16.88 29.69 4.56
C ALA A 747 -16.95 30.40 5.92
N GLY A 748 -17.19 29.64 6.98
CA GLY A 748 -17.31 30.12 8.36
C GLY A 748 -18.31 31.28 8.47
N THR A 749 -17.86 32.38 9.07
CA THR A 749 -18.66 33.61 9.23
C THR A 749 -19.08 34.23 7.90
N GLY A 750 -18.28 34.05 6.84
CA GLY A 750 -18.59 34.59 5.53
C GLY A 750 -19.68 33.78 4.79
N LEU A 751 -19.84 32.49 5.08
CA LEU A 751 -20.97 31.72 4.55
C LEU A 751 -22.32 32.31 5.01
N ALA A 752 -22.42 32.68 6.29
CA ALA A 752 -23.62 33.34 6.82
C ALA A 752 -23.92 34.66 6.09
N TYR A 753 -22.88 35.46 5.82
CA TYR A 753 -23.01 36.69 5.03
C TYR A 753 -23.53 36.44 3.61
N HIS A 754 -22.96 35.44 2.92
CA HIS A 754 -23.38 35.08 1.56
C HIS A 754 -24.79 34.51 1.50
N ASN A 755 -25.20 33.73 2.51
CA ASN A 755 -26.57 33.20 2.60
C ASN A 755 -27.60 34.31 2.81
N ILE A 756 -27.32 35.27 3.70
CA ILE A 756 -28.18 36.46 3.90
C ILE A 756 -28.29 37.25 2.59
N ARG A 757 -27.16 37.45 1.90
CA ARG A 757 -27.14 38.20 0.64
C ARG A 757 -27.92 37.48 -0.48
N LYS A 758 -27.80 36.15 -0.57
CA LYS A 758 -28.59 35.34 -1.52
C LYS A 758 -30.08 35.43 -1.21
N ALA A 759 -30.46 35.36 0.06
CA ALA A 759 -31.86 35.52 0.47
C ALA A 759 -32.41 36.90 0.08
N GLN A 760 -31.66 37.97 0.34
CA GLN A 760 -32.03 39.34 -0.04
C GLN A 760 -32.12 39.55 -1.57
N ALA A 761 -31.31 38.85 -2.35
CA ALA A 761 -31.35 38.91 -3.81
C ALA A 761 -32.48 38.03 -4.42
N ALA A 762 -33.02 37.09 -3.64
CA ALA A 762 -34.13 36.22 -4.03
C ALA A 762 -35.51 36.76 -3.60
N GLU A 763 -35.54 37.80 -2.77
CA GLU A 763 -36.76 38.57 -2.52
C GLU A 763 -37.09 39.43 -3.77
N PRO A 764 -38.32 39.33 -4.31
CA PRO A 764 -38.71 39.91 -5.60
C PRO A 764 -38.78 41.44 -5.64
#